data_AF-A0A959HV69-F1
#
_entry.id   AF-A0A959HV69-F1
#
_cell.length_a   1.000
_cell.length_b   1.000
_cell.length_c   1.000
_cell.angle_alpha   90.00
_cell.angle_beta   90.00
_cell.angle_gamma   90.00
#
_symmetry.space_group_name_H-M   'P 1'
#
loop_
_entity.id
_entity.type
_entity.pdbx_description
1 polymer ?
#
loop_
_entity_poly.entity_id
_entity_poly.type
_entity_poly.pdbx_seq_one_letter_code
_entity_poly.pdbx_strand_id
1 'polypeptide(L)'
;MFPPFLIAGPLLRRVESRKVSVWLAFRKPYAEITLKIWEAGILSHSGGDPGSKLFHTSLSDLPTLSATTSTVQFGHQLFVALVTAELPAPGLQVGQPYSYNVILSETVGGEKEDLRSHGLLDDKKIEDRPQLPIGYEKDTLPFFYLPEMDPARLMIAQGSCRGVRGNGPDALAYLDDILKKGLENDGAGLKLRPQQLFLTGDQIYADEAATLLGQYSANFLGFGPLIGFERIQTRENAGAELEDIPADIFEFPLYFRQRMMNKVAGFSSGDADRHVMAFQEFCTCYLQHFSLRSWDNKQWLEIKKVIDDPNKAAKAAEDYFEAKDPLDETIPSVIERIVAQFKSDAPANKYVFDDKLKAVFKKQDNPDFPFDDEKIEQWKTEFLTKKKTSLAHELLKVADFASVLPKVSRVLANIPTYMIFDDHEITDDWNLTMRWRNKVFSSPMGRDIVRNGLMAYVIFQDWGNVPDEYADPASPRALLFQKVRAFGERMANLTLDIDDDDTRRKAYLASLRAEVIAPMEILLGMGAEDPVVKWNYSVPTGPTQTIVMDTRTHRQFDTLNSAPGLIKEDALRQQIPPAMPVGDAPFVFVISPVPVLGLVGMEELVQPVASAVKGIFSGDNKDDPGIQAGRVKFDFEAW
;
A
#
# COMPACT_ATOMS: atom_id res chain seq x y z
N MET A 1 -27.46 -2.85 4.62
CA MET A 1 -26.90 -1.49 4.48
C MET A 1 -25.86 -1.58 3.38
N PHE A 2 -25.72 -0.57 2.53
CA PHE A 2 -24.71 -0.59 1.47
C PHE A 2 -23.41 0.02 2.02
N PRO A 3 -22.24 -0.53 1.70
CA PRO A 3 -20.97 0.01 2.15
C PRO A 3 -20.69 1.41 1.64
N PRO A 4 -19.81 2.15 2.35
CA PRO A 4 -19.54 3.53 2.03
C PRO A 4 -18.91 3.63 0.64
N PHE A 5 -19.42 4.57 -0.17
CA PHE A 5 -18.82 4.88 -1.46
C PHE A 5 -17.44 5.53 -1.32
N LEU A 6 -17.25 6.40 -0.31
CA LEU A 6 -15.95 6.91 0.12
C LEU A 6 -15.27 5.88 1.02
N ILE A 7 -14.25 5.21 0.49
CA ILE A 7 -13.58 4.06 1.11
C ILE A 7 -12.25 4.41 1.79
N ALA A 8 -11.61 5.51 1.40
CA ALA A 8 -10.45 6.06 2.11
C ALA A 8 -10.30 7.58 1.89
N GLY A 9 -9.64 8.23 2.84
CA GLY A 9 -9.51 9.69 2.91
C GLY A 9 -10.63 10.38 3.70
N PRO A 10 -10.64 11.72 3.76
CA PRO A 10 -9.69 12.61 3.09
C PRO A 10 -8.28 12.49 3.68
N LEU A 11 -7.28 12.45 2.81
CA LEU A 11 -5.86 12.47 3.19
C LEU A 11 -5.25 13.79 2.72
N LEU A 12 -4.79 14.60 3.66
CA LEU A 12 -4.18 15.89 3.36
C LEU A 12 -2.75 15.68 2.84
N ARG A 13 -2.52 16.06 1.60
CA ARG A 13 -1.25 15.84 0.88
C ARG A 13 -0.42 17.13 0.85
N ARG A 14 0.12 17.48 -0.31
CA ARG A 14 0.96 18.66 -0.51
C ARG A 14 0.25 19.93 -0.07
N VAL A 15 0.83 20.58 0.95
CA VAL A 15 0.38 21.86 1.48
C VAL A 15 1.55 22.82 1.49
N GLU A 16 1.37 23.93 0.79
CA GLU A 16 2.28 25.06 0.69
C GLU A 16 1.46 26.36 0.86
N SER A 17 2.14 27.51 0.94
CA SER A 17 1.44 28.79 1.04
C SER A 17 0.50 29.06 -0.14
N ARG A 18 0.73 28.45 -1.31
CA ARG A 18 -0.08 28.70 -2.51
C ARG A 18 -0.77 27.46 -3.06
N LYS A 19 -0.71 26.34 -2.33
CA LYS A 19 -1.19 25.05 -2.82
C LYS A 19 -1.68 24.16 -1.70
N VAL A 20 -2.83 23.54 -1.89
CA VAL A 20 -3.37 22.53 -0.96
C VAL A 20 -3.96 21.39 -1.75
N SER A 21 -3.49 20.17 -1.50
CA SER A 21 -3.98 18.96 -2.15
C SER A 21 -4.66 18.02 -1.15
N VAL A 22 -5.83 17.49 -1.50
CA VAL A 22 -6.55 16.48 -0.71
C VAL A 22 -6.83 15.26 -1.58
N TRP A 23 -6.44 14.09 -1.07
CA TRP A 23 -6.62 12.80 -1.73
C TRP A 23 -7.81 12.04 -1.15
N LEU A 24 -8.63 11.43 -2.01
CA LEU A 24 -9.78 10.59 -1.63
C LEU A 24 -9.90 9.38 -2.57
N ALA A 25 -10.38 8.25 -2.06
CA ALA A 25 -10.70 7.06 -2.85
C ALA A 25 -12.16 6.61 -2.69
N PHE A 26 -12.75 6.19 -3.80
CA PHE A 26 -14.15 5.90 -3.96
C PHE A 26 -14.39 4.59 -4.71
N ARG A 27 -15.60 4.04 -4.54
CA ARG A 27 -16.10 2.87 -5.27
C ARG A 27 -16.87 3.16 -6.55
N LYS A 28 -17.22 4.42 -6.76
CA LYS A 28 -17.96 4.90 -7.93
C LYS A 28 -17.34 6.21 -8.41
N PRO A 29 -17.53 6.59 -9.68
CA PRO A 29 -17.02 7.86 -10.18
C PRO A 29 -17.80 9.03 -9.60
N TYR A 30 -17.12 10.17 -9.46
CA TYR A 30 -17.73 11.47 -9.19
C TYR A 30 -17.27 12.45 -10.28
N ALA A 31 -18.23 13.11 -10.95
CA ALA A 31 -17.94 14.10 -11.99
C ALA A 31 -17.41 15.41 -11.42
N GLU A 32 -17.84 15.80 -10.21
CA GLU A 32 -17.37 17.00 -9.53
C GLU A 32 -16.96 16.70 -8.08
N ILE A 33 -15.70 16.99 -7.77
CA ILE A 33 -15.10 16.93 -6.44
C ILE A 33 -14.50 18.31 -6.19
N THR A 34 -15.16 19.08 -5.33
CA THR A 34 -14.81 20.47 -5.05
C THR A 34 -14.23 20.60 -3.64
N LEU A 35 -12.93 20.89 -3.55
CA LEU A 35 -12.27 21.27 -2.31
C LEU A 35 -12.66 22.71 -1.97
N LYS A 36 -13.08 22.96 -0.73
CA LYS A 36 -13.33 24.28 -0.18
C LYS A 36 -12.47 24.49 1.06
N ILE A 37 -11.81 25.65 1.17
CA ILE A 37 -10.93 25.98 2.31
C ILE A 37 -11.29 27.37 2.85
N TRP A 38 -11.37 27.48 4.17
CA TRP A 38 -11.69 28.73 4.87
C TRP A 38 -10.53 29.18 5.77
N GLU A 39 -10.22 30.46 5.66
CA GLU A 39 -9.31 31.20 6.55
C GLU A 39 -10.12 31.85 7.68
N ALA A 40 -10.72 31.03 8.55
CA ALA A 40 -11.64 31.54 9.57
C ALA A 40 -11.64 30.72 10.86
N GLY A 41 -10.53 30.05 11.17
CA GLY A 41 -10.47 29.21 12.36
C GLY A 41 -10.89 27.76 12.08
N ILE A 42 -11.21 27.07 13.18
CA ILE A 42 -11.80 25.72 13.15
C ILE A 42 -13.30 25.88 13.02
N LEU A 43 -13.87 25.34 11.94
CA LEU A 43 -15.29 25.52 11.62
C LEU A 43 -16.14 24.33 12.08
N SER A 44 -17.12 24.64 12.92
CA SER A 44 -18.20 23.73 13.29
C SER A 44 -19.47 24.06 12.51
N HIS A 45 -20.30 23.03 12.33
CA HIS A 45 -21.56 23.14 11.63
C HIS A 45 -22.49 24.09 12.38
N SER A 46 -23.02 25.08 11.67
CA SER A 46 -23.99 26.01 12.22
C SER A 46 -24.94 26.47 11.12
N GLY A 47 -26.25 26.46 11.39
CA GLY A 47 -27.25 26.83 10.41
C GLY A 47 -27.57 25.71 9.41
N GLY A 48 -28.28 26.05 8.34
CA GLY A 48 -28.86 25.10 7.39
C GLY A 48 -30.25 24.59 7.80
N ASP A 49 -30.97 23.98 6.86
CA ASP A 49 -32.27 23.37 7.15
C ASP A 49 -32.09 22.19 8.13
N PRO A 50 -32.98 22.00 9.13
CA PRO A 50 -32.89 20.93 10.13
C PRO A 50 -32.81 19.48 9.56
N GLY A 51 -33.10 19.30 8.26
CA GLY A 51 -32.96 18.03 7.55
C GLY A 51 -31.73 17.92 6.64
N SER A 52 -30.91 18.97 6.51
CA SER A 52 -29.74 18.96 5.64
C SER A 52 -28.64 18.06 6.20
N LYS A 53 -28.16 17.13 5.37
CA LYS A 53 -27.01 16.27 5.68
C LYS A 53 -25.67 16.94 5.38
N LEU A 54 -25.69 18.03 4.62
CA LEU A 54 -24.51 18.80 4.26
C LEU A 54 -24.04 19.66 5.43
N PHE A 55 -22.76 19.99 5.40
CA PHE A 55 -22.15 20.96 6.30
C PHE A 55 -22.50 22.38 5.84
N HIS A 56 -23.06 23.15 6.77
CA HIS A 56 -23.30 24.60 6.68
C HIS A 56 -22.53 25.35 7.76
N THR A 57 -22.09 26.57 7.49
CA THR A 57 -21.46 27.47 8.46
C THR A 57 -22.01 28.89 8.32
N SER A 58 -21.88 29.71 9.37
CA SER A 58 -22.42 31.08 9.43
C SER A 58 -21.63 32.10 8.62
N LEU A 59 -20.36 31.78 8.33
CA LEU A 59 -19.62 32.41 7.24
C LEU A 59 -20.38 32.00 5.97
N SER A 60 -20.87 32.97 5.18
CA SER A 60 -21.47 32.66 3.87
C SER A 60 -20.66 31.56 3.17
N ASP A 61 -21.30 30.57 2.53
CA ASP A 61 -20.69 29.38 1.89
C ASP A 61 -19.56 29.64 0.84
N LEU A 62 -19.09 30.89 0.74
CA LEU A 62 -17.91 31.40 0.08
C LEU A 62 -16.64 30.96 0.82
N PRO A 63 -15.93 29.94 0.33
CA PRO A 63 -14.62 29.62 0.85
C PRO A 63 -13.58 30.66 0.41
N THR A 64 -12.48 30.77 1.16
CA THR A 64 -11.31 31.55 0.73
C THR A 64 -10.71 30.94 -0.55
N LEU A 65 -10.74 29.60 -0.66
CA LEU A 65 -10.27 28.87 -1.84
C LEU A 65 -11.27 27.81 -2.26
N SER A 66 -11.36 27.59 -3.58
CA SER A 66 -12.03 26.44 -4.13
C SER A 66 -11.32 25.90 -5.36
N ALA A 67 -11.29 24.58 -5.51
CA ALA A 67 -10.87 23.93 -6.75
C ALA A 67 -11.71 22.68 -6.98
N THR A 68 -11.92 22.34 -8.25
CA THR A 68 -12.78 21.22 -8.65
C THR A 68 -12.01 20.29 -9.58
N THR A 69 -12.16 18.98 -9.36
CA THR A 69 -11.67 17.91 -10.24
C THR A 69 -12.74 16.82 -10.38
N SER A 70 -12.46 15.79 -11.17
CA SER A 70 -13.22 14.54 -11.19
C SER A 70 -12.36 13.39 -10.67
N THR A 71 -12.99 12.23 -10.42
CA THR A 71 -12.28 10.98 -10.13
C THR A 71 -11.57 10.43 -11.36
N VAL A 72 -10.40 9.84 -11.15
CA VAL A 72 -9.67 9.00 -12.11
C VAL A 72 -9.96 7.53 -11.82
N GLN A 73 -10.26 6.75 -12.86
CA GLN A 73 -10.52 5.30 -12.74
C GLN A 73 -9.22 4.50 -12.77
N PHE A 74 -9.05 3.60 -11.81
CA PHE A 74 -7.90 2.67 -11.72
C PHE A 74 -8.33 1.20 -11.70
N GLY A 75 -9.62 0.93 -11.85
CA GLY A 75 -10.16 -0.41 -11.75
C GLY A 75 -11.66 -0.44 -11.96
N HIS A 76 -12.24 -1.63 -11.82
CA HIS A 76 -13.67 -1.85 -11.89
C HIS A 76 -14.44 -1.02 -10.84
N GLN A 77 -13.88 -0.93 -9.63
CA GLN A 77 -14.48 -0.19 -8.51
C GLN A 77 -13.47 0.70 -7.76
N LEU A 78 -12.32 1.02 -8.36
CA LEU A 78 -11.37 1.96 -7.76
C LEU A 78 -11.37 3.28 -8.54
N PHE A 79 -11.86 4.32 -7.88
CA PHE A 79 -11.88 5.68 -8.38
C PHE A 79 -11.17 6.58 -7.38
N VAL A 80 -10.15 7.34 -7.80
CA VAL A 80 -9.35 8.15 -6.89
C VAL A 80 -9.32 9.60 -7.38
N ALA A 81 -9.34 10.55 -6.45
CA ALA A 81 -9.21 11.96 -6.76
C ALA A 81 -8.13 12.60 -5.90
N LEU A 82 -7.31 13.44 -6.53
CA LEU A 82 -6.44 14.40 -5.87
C LEU A 82 -6.89 15.80 -6.27
N VAL A 83 -7.67 16.45 -5.41
CA VAL A 83 -8.12 17.82 -5.65
C VAL A 83 -7.07 18.79 -5.13
N THR A 84 -6.51 19.61 -6.02
CA THR A 84 -5.46 20.59 -5.70
C THR A 84 -5.98 21.99 -5.91
N ALA A 85 -6.05 22.79 -4.85
CA ALA A 85 -6.38 24.20 -4.90
C ALA A 85 -5.12 25.05 -4.95
N GLU A 86 -5.04 25.95 -5.93
CA GLU A 86 -3.92 26.88 -6.12
C GLU A 86 -4.35 28.33 -5.91
N LEU A 87 -3.41 29.16 -5.45
CA LEU A 87 -3.63 30.56 -5.09
C LEU A 87 -2.70 31.53 -5.83
N PRO A 88 -3.18 32.73 -6.18
CA PRO A 88 -2.30 33.86 -6.47
C PRO A 88 -1.61 34.36 -5.18
N ALA A 89 -0.56 35.17 -5.34
CA ALA A 89 0.09 35.84 -4.20
C ALA A 89 -0.89 36.78 -3.47
N PRO A 90 -0.81 36.94 -2.13
CA PRO A 90 0.27 36.49 -1.24
C PRO A 90 0.17 35.03 -0.73
N GLY A 91 -0.91 34.31 -1.03
CA GLY A 91 -1.15 32.95 -0.54
C GLY A 91 -1.64 32.88 0.93
N LEU A 92 -1.77 31.67 1.45
CA LEU A 92 -2.07 31.33 2.84
C LEU A 92 -0.97 31.84 3.78
N GLN A 93 -1.39 32.32 4.95
CA GLN A 93 -0.52 32.85 6.01
C GLN A 93 -0.22 31.81 7.11
N VAL A 94 0.96 31.90 7.71
CA VAL A 94 1.38 31.04 8.84
C VAL A 94 0.71 31.47 10.15
N GLY A 95 0.65 30.57 11.14
CA GLY A 95 0.21 30.87 12.50
C GLY A 95 -1.31 30.82 12.76
N GLN A 96 -2.10 30.30 11.82
CA GLN A 96 -3.56 30.11 11.97
C GLN A 96 -4.05 28.81 11.31
N PRO A 97 -5.19 28.25 11.76
CA PRO A 97 -5.76 27.04 11.18
C PRO A 97 -6.59 27.35 9.93
N TYR A 98 -6.61 26.39 9.01
CA TYR A 98 -7.47 26.39 7.83
C TYR A 98 -8.37 25.16 7.84
N SER A 99 -9.68 25.36 8.04
CA SER A 99 -10.68 24.30 7.88
C SER A 99 -10.95 24.04 6.40
N TYR A 100 -11.21 22.78 6.06
CA TYR A 100 -11.58 22.41 4.70
C TYR A 100 -12.73 21.39 4.64
N ASN A 101 -13.47 21.41 3.54
CA ASN A 101 -14.49 20.44 3.21
C ASN A 101 -14.33 20.00 1.75
N VAL A 102 -14.88 18.84 1.40
CA VAL A 102 -14.90 18.33 0.03
C VAL A 102 -16.36 18.08 -0.35
N ILE A 103 -16.82 18.80 -1.36
CA ILE A 103 -18.18 18.66 -1.91
C ILE A 103 -18.12 17.73 -3.11
N LEU A 104 -18.97 16.73 -3.13
CA LEU A 104 -19.00 15.66 -4.11
C LEU A 104 -20.32 15.70 -4.87
N SER A 105 -20.28 15.50 -6.18
CA SER A 105 -21.48 15.32 -7.01
C SER A 105 -21.21 14.29 -8.11
N GLU A 106 -22.08 13.29 -8.21
CA GLU A 106 -21.95 12.22 -9.20
C GLU A 106 -22.04 12.76 -10.63
N THR A 107 -22.92 13.74 -10.84
CA THR A 107 -23.12 14.43 -12.11
C THR A 107 -22.82 15.92 -11.98
N VAL A 108 -22.50 16.58 -13.08
CA VAL A 108 -22.24 18.03 -13.08
C VAL A 108 -23.51 18.78 -12.65
N GLY A 109 -23.42 19.53 -11.55
CA GLY A 109 -24.56 20.25 -10.96
C GLY A 109 -25.62 19.36 -10.28
N GLY A 110 -25.30 18.09 -10.01
CA GLY A 110 -26.18 17.12 -9.37
C GLY A 110 -26.37 17.30 -7.86
N GLU A 111 -26.91 16.26 -7.23
CA GLU A 111 -27.07 16.21 -5.77
C GLU A 111 -25.69 16.21 -5.10
N LYS A 112 -25.57 17.01 -4.04
CA LYS A 112 -24.32 17.22 -3.32
C LYS A 112 -24.21 16.28 -2.12
N GLU A 113 -23.03 15.71 -1.96
CA GLU A 113 -22.57 15.00 -0.77
C GLU A 113 -21.32 15.72 -0.21
N ASP A 114 -20.98 15.50 1.05
CA ASP A 114 -19.75 16.02 1.66
C ASP A 114 -19.27 15.15 2.83
N LEU A 115 -18.21 15.59 3.52
CA LEU A 115 -17.63 14.85 4.65
C LEU A 115 -18.67 14.57 5.76
N ARG A 116 -19.61 15.49 5.98
CA ARG A 116 -20.68 15.33 6.97
C ARG A 116 -21.71 14.32 6.51
N SER A 117 -22.17 14.39 5.27
CA SER A 117 -23.16 13.44 4.73
C SER A 117 -22.61 12.01 4.66
N HIS A 118 -21.30 11.85 4.44
CA HIS A 118 -20.59 10.57 4.53
C HIS A 118 -20.31 10.09 5.96
N GLY A 119 -20.70 10.88 6.96
CA GLY A 119 -20.60 10.54 8.37
C GLY A 119 -19.21 10.64 8.98
N LEU A 120 -18.26 11.33 8.32
CA LEU A 120 -16.88 11.48 8.80
C LEU A 120 -16.75 12.47 9.96
N LEU A 121 -17.74 13.33 10.17
CA LEU A 121 -17.72 14.36 11.22
C LEU A 121 -18.50 13.94 12.48
N ASP A 122 -18.82 12.66 12.67
CA ASP A 122 -19.61 12.18 13.81
C ASP A 122 -18.95 10.96 14.46
N ASP A 123 -19.09 10.84 15.78
CA ASP A 123 -18.64 9.67 16.53
C ASP A 123 -19.72 8.60 16.47
N LYS A 124 -19.68 7.78 15.42
CA LYS A 124 -20.70 6.77 15.14
C LYS A 124 -20.13 5.54 14.45
N LYS A 125 -20.99 4.54 14.26
CA LYS A 125 -20.65 3.36 13.46
C LYS A 125 -21.12 3.52 12.02
N ILE A 126 -20.30 3.09 11.06
CA ILE A 126 -20.64 2.99 9.63
C ILE A 126 -20.58 1.52 9.22
N GLU A 127 -21.75 0.87 9.18
CA GLU A 127 -21.86 -0.60 9.11
C GLU A 127 -20.97 -1.26 10.17
N ASP A 128 -21.28 -1.04 11.44
CA ASP A 128 -20.58 -1.59 12.62
C ASP A 128 -19.13 -1.14 12.87
N ARG A 129 -18.42 -0.64 11.86
CA ARG A 129 -17.06 -0.10 11.97
C ARG A 129 -17.07 1.25 12.68
N PRO A 130 -16.19 1.49 13.67
CA PRO A 130 -16.08 2.76 14.37
C PRO A 130 -15.60 3.87 13.42
N GLN A 131 -16.16 5.06 13.57
CA GLN A 131 -15.75 6.28 12.93
C GLN A 131 -15.62 7.37 14.00
N LEU A 132 -14.44 7.98 14.10
CA LEU A 132 -14.24 9.17 14.91
C LEU A 132 -14.52 10.42 14.06
N PRO A 133 -14.98 11.53 14.66
CA PRO A 133 -15.10 12.80 13.97
C PRO A 133 -13.71 13.28 13.56
N ILE A 134 -13.48 13.41 12.25
CA ILE A 134 -12.16 13.80 11.74
C ILE A 134 -11.79 15.24 12.08
N GLY A 135 -12.75 16.11 12.45
CA GLY A 135 -12.48 17.43 13.02
C GLY A 135 -12.29 17.46 14.55
N TYR A 136 -12.03 16.32 15.18
CA TYR A 136 -11.88 16.10 16.64
C TYR A 136 -13.15 16.29 17.48
N GLU A 137 -14.09 17.10 17.02
CA GLU A 137 -15.41 17.29 17.61
C GLU A 137 -16.50 16.97 16.60
N LYS A 138 -17.69 16.62 17.13
CA LYS A 138 -18.85 16.35 16.29
C LYS A 138 -19.17 17.57 15.43
N ASP A 139 -19.52 17.30 14.17
CA ASP A 139 -19.94 18.28 13.18
C ASP A 139 -18.88 19.39 12.97
N THR A 140 -17.60 19.09 13.19
CA THR A 140 -16.48 20.02 12.97
C THR A 140 -15.63 19.55 11.79
N LEU A 141 -15.24 20.46 10.91
CA LEU A 141 -14.42 20.14 9.74
C LEU A 141 -12.96 19.81 10.13
N PRO A 142 -12.27 18.95 9.36
CA PRO A 142 -10.83 18.81 9.49
C PRO A 142 -10.12 20.13 9.14
N PHE A 143 -8.91 20.31 9.68
CA PHE A 143 -8.15 21.55 9.51
C PHE A 143 -6.63 21.31 9.60
N PHE A 144 -5.87 22.23 9.01
CA PHE A 144 -4.41 22.15 8.95
C PHE A 144 -3.72 23.46 9.28
N TYR A 145 -2.40 23.39 9.45
CA TYR A 145 -1.49 24.51 9.67
C TYR A 145 -0.38 24.49 8.64
N LEU A 146 0.11 25.67 8.26
CA LEU A 146 1.34 25.80 7.51
C LEU A 146 2.56 25.62 8.43
N PRO A 147 3.71 25.17 7.89
CA PRO A 147 4.98 25.21 8.60
C PRO A 147 5.32 26.62 9.11
N GLU A 148 5.84 26.72 10.32
CA GLU A 148 6.27 28.00 10.90
C GLU A 148 7.51 28.58 10.21
N MET A 149 7.57 29.90 10.03
CA MET A 149 8.73 30.58 9.43
C MET A 149 9.88 30.78 10.42
N ASP A 150 9.60 30.72 11.73
CA ASP A 150 10.62 30.69 12.77
C ASP A 150 11.09 29.25 12.97
N PRO A 151 12.36 28.91 12.70
CA PRO A 151 12.85 27.54 12.89
C PRO A 151 12.66 27.01 14.31
N ALA A 152 12.63 27.88 15.33
CA ALA A 152 12.43 27.48 16.72
C ALA A 152 11.00 27.00 17.02
N ARG A 153 10.06 27.22 16.10
CA ARG A 153 8.64 26.83 16.20
C ARG A 153 8.23 25.79 15.16
N LEU A 154 9.17 25.37 14.32
CA LEU A 154 8.95 24.35 13.31
C LEU A 154 8.84 22.97 13.99
N MET A 155 7.69 22.34 13.87
CA MET A 155 7.38 21.04 14.46
C MET A 155 7.05 20.05 13.34
N ILE A 156 7.85 19.01 13.21
CA ILE A 156 7.71 17.99 12.17
C ILE A 156 7.57 16.63 12.83
N ALA A 157 6.65 15.81 12.33
CA ALA A 157 6.55 14.40 12.68
C ALA A 157 7.18 13.56 11.57
N GLN A 158 7.87 12.49 11.95
CA GLN A 158 8.40 11.49 11.03
C GLN A 158 8.07 10.09 11.55
N GLY A 159 7.80 9.16 10.64
CA GLY A 159 7.63 7.74 10.95
C GLY A 159 7.91 6.85 9.74
N SER A 160 8.11 5.57 9.97
CA SER A 160 8.30 4.51 8.96
C SER A 160 7.89 3.16 9.56
N CYS A 161 8.07 2.08 8.81
CA CYS A 161 7.96 0.69 9.31
C CYS A 161 6.60 0.37 9.94
N ARG A 162 5.52 0.76 9.26
CA ARG A 162 4.14 0.65 9.76
C ARG A 162 3.50 -0.67 9.34
N GLY A 163 4.02 -1.78 9.86
CA GLY A 163 3.52 -3.12 9.58
C GLY A 163 2.33 -3.52 10.45
N VAL A 164 1.28 -4.10 9.85
CA VAL A 164 0.11 -4.66 10.57
C VAL A 164 0.51 -5.77 11.55
N ARG A 165 1.61 -6.46 11.26
CA ARG A 165 2.19 -7.54 12.08
C ARG A 165 3.34 -7.05 12.96
N GLY A 166 3.52 -5.73 13.07
CA GLY A 166 4.49 -5.10 13.96
C GLY A 166 4.26 -5.48 15.42
N ASN A 167 5.29 -5.28 16.25
CA ASN A 167 5.16 -5.46 17.69
C ASN A 167 4.77 -4.13 18.34
N GLY A 168 3.73 -4.16 19.18
CA GLY A 168 3.25 -2.98 19.87
C GLY A 168 2.19 -2.20 19.09
N PRO A 169 1.65 -1.12 19.69
CA PRO A 169 0.61 -0.30 19.08
C PRO A 169 1.15 0.53 17.92
N ASP A 170 0.29 0.82 16.93
CA ASP A 170 0.61 1.69 15.80
C ASP A 170 0.98 3.11 16.28
N ALA A 171 2.25 3.48 16.12
CA ALA A 171 2.76 4.73 16.63
C ALA A 171 2.15 5.97 15.94
N LEU A 172 1.66 5.82 14.70
CA LEU A 172 1.00 6.91 13.99
C LEU A 172 -0.27 7.37 14.70
N ALA A 173 -0.94 6.46 15.42
CA ALA A 173 -2.11 6.79 16.22
C ALA A 173 -1.78 7.67 17.45
N TYR A 174 -0.52 7.73 17.92
CA TYR A 174 -0.14 8.66 19.00
C TYR A 174 -0.11 10.11 18.54
N LEU A 175 0.15 10.37 17.25
CA LEU A 175 0.06 11.73 16.71
C LEU A 175 -1.35 12.30 16.87
N ASP A 176 -2.37 11.43 16.85
CA ASP A 176 -3.75 11.84 17.07
C ASP A 176 -3.95 12.52 18.44
N ASP A 177 -3.34 11.96 19.49
CA ASP A 177 -3.41 12.51 20.84
C ASP A 177 -2.61 13.82 20.95
N ILE A 178 -1.49 13.95 20.21
CA ILE A 178 -0.71 15.20 20.14
C ILE A 178 -1.50 16.30 19.44
N LEU A 179 -2.10 16.00 18.28
CA LEU A 179 -2.94 16.94 17.54
C LEU A 179 -4.15 17.37 18.36
N LYS A 180 -4.79 16.43 19.07
CA LYS A 180 -5.91 16.72 19.97
C LYS A 180 -5.51 17.64 21.12
N LYS A 181 -4.38 17.40 21.78
CA LYS A 181 -3.85 18.29 22.84
C LYS A 181 -3.61 19.71 22.34
N GLY A 182 -3.25 19.86 21.06
CA GLY A 182 -3.11 21.17 20.43
C GLY A 182 -4.38 22.02 20.49
N LEU A 183 -5.57 21.41 20.60
CA LEU A 183 -6.86 22.09 20.68
C LEU A 183 -7.20 22.61 22.09
N GLU A 184 -6.49 22.16 23.11
CA GLU A 184 -6.73 22.57 24.49
C GLU A 184 -6.31 24.04 24.74
N ASN A 185 -6.79 24.63 25.84
CA ASN A 185 -6.49 26.00 26.27
C ASN A 185 -6.82 27.06 25.19
N ASP A 186 -8.05 27.04 24.68
CA ASP A 186 -8.54 27.95 23.62
C ASP A 186 -7.66 27.95 22.36
N GLY A 187 -7.04 26.81 22.03
CA GLY A 187 -6.17 26.65 20.87
C GLY A 187 -4.77 27.24 21.04
N ALA A 188 -4.35 27.67 22.24
CA ALA A 188 -2.98 28.11 22.49
C ALA A 188 -1.94 27.03 22.17
N GLY A 189 -2.33 25.75 22.33
CA GLY A 189 -1.52 24.58 21.98
C GLY A 189 -1.34 24.36 20.47
N LEU A 190 -2.11 25.04 19.61
CA LEU A 190 -2.05 24.83 18.16
C LEU A 190 -0.70 25.27 17.56
N LYS A 191 0.08 26.09 18.27
CA LYS A 191 1.45 26.46 17.86
C LYS A 191 2.48 25.35 18.11
N LEU A 192 2.13 24.34 18.90
CA LEU A 192 3.02 23.24 19.31
C LEU A 192 2.69 21.93 18.58
N ARG A 193 1.67 21.92 17.72
CA ARG A 193 1.33 20.73 16.93
C ARG A 193 2.34 20.52 15.79
N PRO A 194 2.59 19.26 15.39
CA PRO A 194 3.27 18.99 14.13
C PRO A 194 2.53 19.63 12.94
N GLN A 195 3.30 20.30 12.07
CA GLN A 195 2.80 21.01 10.89
C GLN A 195 3.01 20.21 9.60
N GLN A 196 3.93 19.26 9.59
CA GLN A 196 4.17 18.31 8.49
C GLN A 196 4.42 16.91 9.07
N LEU A 197 3.97 15.89 8.33
CA LEU A 197 4.25 14.48 8.59
C LEU A 197 5.02 13.91 7.40
N PHE A 198 6.17 13.30 7.67
CA PHE A 198 6.92 12.53 6.68
C PHE A 198 6.86 11.04 7.02
N LEU A 199 6.30 10.23 6.12
CA LEU A 199 6.32 8.79 6.23
C LEU A 199 7.39 8.23 5.28
N THR A 200 8.50 7.75 5.84
CA THR A 200 9.77 7.67 5.10
C THR A 200 10.13 6.25 4.65
N GLY A 201 9.15 5.37 4.52
CA GLY A 201 9.36 3.99 4.12
C GLY A 201 8.40 3.02 4.80
N ASP A 202 8.11 1.89 4.14
CA ASP A 202 7.35 0.76 4.68
C ASP A 202 5.97 1.15 5.22
N GLN A 203 5.16 1.78 4.36
CA GLN A 203 3.75 2.07 4.62
C GLN A 203 2.88 0.82 4.49
N ILE A 204 3.34 -0.16 3.72
CA ILE A 204 2.83 -1.53 3.67
C ILE A 204 4.00 -2.51 3.77
N TYR A 205 3.67 -3.76 4.12
CA TYR A 205 4.60 -4.89 4.07
C TYR A 205 4.07 -5.92 3.09
N ALA A 206 4.53 -5.83 1.84
CA ALA A 206 4.04 -6.60 0.72
C ALA A 206 4.46 -8.07 0.78
N ASP A 207 5.67 -8.36 1.26
CA ASP A 207 6.18 -9.70 1.43
C ASP A 207 5.49 -10.49 2.55
N GLU A 208 5.09 -9.80 3.62
CA GLU A 208 4.56 -10.44 4.82
C GLU A 208 3.11 -10.03 5.18
N ALA A 209 2.32 -9.72 4.16
CA ALA A 209 0.96 -9.20 4.30
C ALA A 209 0.06 -10.02 5.25
N ALA A 210 -0.77 -9.29 5.99
CA ALA A 210 -1.72 -9.88 6.91
C ALA A 210 -2.76 -10.73 6.16
N THR A 211 -2.95 -11.95 6.64
CA THR A 211 -3.69 -13.04 6.00
C THR A 211 -5.13 -12.65 5.66
N LEU A 212 -5.82 -12.02 6.61
CA LEU A 212 -7.21 -11.59 6.39
C LEU A 212 -7.28 -10.46 5.35
N LEU A 213 -6.33 -9.53 5.34
CA LEU A 213 -6.31 -8.45 4.35
C LEU A 213 -6.22 -9.01 2.92
N GLY A 214 -5.34 -10.00 2.72
CA GLY A 214 -5.18 -10.68 1.43
C GLY A 214 -6.41 -11.46 0.97
N GLN A 215 -7.10 -12.17 1.87
CA GLN A 215 -8.29 -12.98 1.54
C GLN A 215 -9.40 -12.15 0.90
N TYR A 216 -9.64 -10.93 1.40
CA TYR A 216 -10.77 -10.11 0.98
C TYR A 216 -10.51 -9.28 -0.30
N SER A 217 -9.33 -9.42 -0.91
CA SER A 217 -8.96 -8.69 -2.13
C SER A 217 -9.80 -9.09 -3.35
N ALA A 218 -10.17 -10.37 -3.49
CA ALA A 218 -10.92 -10.89 -4.63
C ALA A 218 -12.43 -10.51 -4.61
N ASN A 219 -12.98 -10.24 -3.43
CA ASN A 219 -14.37 -9.83 -3.23
C ASN A 219 -14.43 -8.60 -2.31
N PHE A 220 -13.93 -7.49 -2.82
CA PHE A 220 -13.74 -6.26 -2.06
C PHE A 220 -15.09 -5.67 -1.62
N LEU A 221 -15.30 -5.59 -0.30
CA LEU A 221 -16.54 -5.14 0.35
C LEU A 221 -17.80 -5.94 -0.08
N GLY A 222 -17.64 -7.14 -0.66
CA GLY A 222 -18.75 -7.98 -1.11
C GLY A 222 -19.31 -7.66 -2.51
N PHE A 223 -18.58 -6.90 -3.35
CA PHE A 223 -19.05 -6.50 -4.69
C PHE A 223 -18.18 -7.04 -5.83
N GLY A 224 -17.30 -8.01 -5.57
CA GLY A 224 -16.34 -8.53 -6.54
C GLY A 224 -15.02 -7.76 -6.54
N PRO A 225 -14.22 -7.85 -7.62
CA PRO A 225 -12.87 -7.30 -7.66
C PRO A 225 -12.86 -5.76 -7.65
N LEU A 226 -11.92 -5.19 -6.89
CA LEU A 226 -11.68 -3.74 -6.86
C LEU A 226 -11.11 -3.24 -8.18
N ILE A 227 -10.18 -3.99 -8.78
CA ILE A 227 -9.48 -3.61 -10.00
C ILE A 227 -10.03 -4.37 -11.21
N GLY A 228 -10.09 -5.69 -11.12
CA GLY A 228 -10.45 -6.59 -12.22
C GLY A 228 -9.66 -7.90 -12.15
N PHE A 229 -9.69 -8.66 -13.24
CA PHE A 229 -9.09 -10.00 -13.31
C PHE A 229 -7.69 -9.94 -13.92
N GLU A 230 -6.71 -9.57 -13.11
CA GLU A 230 -5.31 -9.55 -13.56
C GLU A 230 -4.78 -10.97 -13.80
N ARG A 231 -3.87 -11.11 -14.78
CA ARG A 231 -3.10 -12.33 -15.01
C ARG A 231 -1.61 -12.02 -14.98
N ILE A 232 -0.85 -12.79 -14.22
CA ILE A 232 0.61 -12.68 -14.10
C ILE A 232 1.28 -13.57 -15.14
N GLN A 233 2.30 -13.04 -15.83
CA GLN A 233 3.16 -13.82 -16.69
C GLN A 233 4.12 -14.66 -15.90
N THR A 234 4.31 -15.89 -16.34
CA THR A 234 5.28 -16.80 -15.76
C THR A 234 5.84 -17.75 -16.80
N ARG A 235 6.90 -18.46 -16.42
CA ARG A 235 7.50 -19.59 -17.15
C ARG A 235 8.30 -20.43 -16.17
N GLU A 236 8.40 -21.72 -16.42
CA GLU A 236 9.15 -22.64 -15.56
C GLU A 236 10.66 -22.37 -15.58
N ASN A 237 11.18 -22.03 -16.76
CA ASN A 237 12.60 -21.74 -16.98
C ASN A 237 12.75 -20.93 -18.27
N ALA A 238 13.98 -20.51 -18.57
CA ALA A 238 14.27 -19.64 -19.71
C ALA A 238 13.89 -20.23 -21.09
N GLY A 239 13.78 -21.55 -21.22
CA GLY A 239 13.41 -22.25 -22.45
C GLY A 239 11.94 -22.63 -22.55
N ALA A 240 11.15 -22.43 -21.49
CA ALA A 240 9.72 -22.71 -21.49
C ALA A 240 8.91 -21.55 -22.12
N GLU A 241 7.74 -21.88 -22.67
CA GLU A 241 6.79 -20.88 -23.16
C GLU A 241 6.26 -19.99 -22.02
N LEU A 242 5.89 -18.76 -22.37
CA LEU A 242 5.26 -17.84 -21.43
C LEU A 242 3.79 -18.22 -21.23
N GLU A 243 3.36 -18.17 -19.98
CA GLU A 243 2.00 -18.44 -19.56
C GLU A 243 1.45 -17.24 -18.79
N ASP A 244 0.19 -16.88 -19.04
CA ASP A 244 -0.53 -15.87 -18.26
C ASP A 244 -1.54 -16.57 -17.35
N ILE A 245 -1.31 -16.54 -16.04
CA ILE A 245 -2.11 -17.24 -15.02
C ILE A 245 -2.92 -16.21 -14.21
N PRO A 246 -4.20 -16.46 -13.88
CA PRO A 246 -4.97 -15.57 -13.03
C PRO A 246 -4.24 -15.28 -11.72
N ALA A 247 -4.15 -14.00 -11.36
CA ALA A 247 -3.41 -13.54 -10.19
C ALA A 247 -4.35 -13.41 -8.98
N ASP A 248 -4.86 -14.53 -8.49
CA ASP A 248 -5.82 -14.57 -7.38
C ASP A 248 -5.44 -15.62 -6.31
N ILE A 249 -6.23 -15.66 -5.24
CA ILE A 249 -6.02 -16.57 -4.11
C ILE A 249 -6.38 -18.03 -4.41
N PHE A 250 -7.00 -18.33 -5.56
CA PHE A 250 -7.34 -19.68 -5.98
C PHE A 250 -6.18 -20.31 -6.76
N GLU A 251 -5.55 -19.55 -7.66
CA GLU A 251 -4.36 -20.01 -8.40
C GLU A 251 -3.09 -19.84 -7.56
N PHE A 252 -2.98 -18.77 -6.78
CA PHE A 252 -1.83 -18.49 -5.92
C PHE A 252 -2.28 -18.33 -4.46
N PRO A 253 -2.63 -19.43 -3.76
CA PRO A 253 -3.13 -19.35 -2.40
C PRO A 253 -2.08 -18.82 -1.42
N LEU A 254 -2.56 -18.02 -0.46
CA LEU A 254 -1.78 -17.59 0.69
C LEU A 254 -1.20 -18.81 1.44
N TYR A 255 -0.03 -18.64 2.05
CA TYR A 255 0.82 -19.66 2.68
C TYR A 255 1.58 -20.61 1.73
N PHE A 256 1.34 -20.54 0.41
CA PHE A 256 2.06 -21.34 -0.59
C PHE A 256 2.86 -20.50 -1.59
N ARG A 257 2.92 -19.18 -1.39
CA ARG A 257 3.64 -18.26 -2.30
C ARG A 257 5.16 -18.32 -2.14
N GLN A 258 5.69 -18.82 -1.02
CA GLN A 258 7.13 -18.78 -0.71
C GLN A 258 7.99 -19.36 -1.83
N ARG A 259 7.65 -20.57 -2.30
CA ARG A 259 8.42 -21.26 -3.34
C ARG A 259 8.44 -20.47 -4.63
N MET A 260 7.26 -20.03 -5.11
CA MET A 260 7.15 -19.29 -6.36
C MET A 260 7.85 -17.93 -6.27
N MET A 261 7.77 -17.23 -5.13
CA MET A 261 8.51 -15.99 -4.92
C MET A 261 10.02 -16.22 -5.09
N ASN A 262 10.57 -17.27 -4.46
CA ASN A 262 12.01 -17.49 -4.52
C ASN A 262 12.53 -18.08 -5.83
N LYS A 263 11.80 -19.04 -6.40
CA LYS A 263 12.25 -19.84 -7.55
C LYS A 263 11.77 -19.30 -8.89
N VAL A 264 10.61 -18.66 -8.92
CA VAL A 264 9.95 -18.20 -10.15
C VAL A 264 10.08 -16.69 -10.29
N ALA A 265 9.59 -15.92 -9.31
CA ALA A 265 9.68 -14.44 -9.32
C ALA A 265 11.12 -13.95 -9.14
N GLY A 266 11.93 -14.69 -8.39
CA GLY A 266 13.35 -14.42 -8.24
C GLY A 266 13.74 -13.72 -6.94
N PHE A 267 12.77 -13.38 -6.08
CA PHE A 267 13.00 -12.81 -4.75
C PHE A 267 13.81 -13.75 -3.87
N SER A 268 14.34 -13.26 -2.75
CA SER A 268 15.08 -14.01 -1.74
C SER A 268 14.52 -13.87 -0.32
N SER A 269 13.48 -13.06 -0.13
CA SER A 269 12.71 -12.96 1.12
C SER A 269 12.41 -14.31 1.77
N GLY A 270 12.59 -14.37 3.08
CA GLY A 270 12.35 -15.56 3.91
C GLY A 270 10.91 -15.72 4.40
N ASP A 271 10.09 -14.67 4.30
CA ASP A 271 8.73 -14.62 4.85
C ASP A 271 7.67 -14.27 3.78
N ALA A 272 7.94 -14.64 2.52
CA ALA A 272 7.12 -14.39 1.34
C ALA A 272 5.98 -15.41 1.10
N ASP A 273 5.57 -16.17 2.12
CA ASP A 273 4.52 -17.19 1.99
C ASP A 273 3.13 -16.60 1.72
N ARG A 274 2.96 -15.30 2.00
CA ARG A 274 1.73 -14.50 1.82
C ARG A 274 1.98 -13.22 1.02
N HIS A 275 3.06 -13.20 0.24
CA HIS A 275 3.48 -12.04 -0.54
C HIS A 275 2.36 -11.52 -1.44
N VAL A 276 2.13 -10.22 -1.45
CA VAL A 276 1.21 -9.47 -2.32
C VAL A 276 1.73 -9.50 -3.76
N MET A 277 0.89 -9.87 -4.72
CA MET A 277 1.33 -10.13 -6.08
C MET A 277 0.65 -9.25 -7.12
N ALA A 278 -0.69 -9.26 -7.09
CA ALA A 278 -1.50 -8.57 -8.09
C ALA A 278 -1.66 -7.09 -7.72
N PHE A 279 -1.86 -6.25 -8.72
CA PHE A 279 -2.16 -4.82 -8.55
C PHE A 279 -3.40 -4.63 -7.65
N GLN A 280 -4.39 -5.52 -7.74
CA GLN A 280 -5.53 -5.53 -6.83
C GLN A 280 -5.14 -5.75 -5.37
N GLU A 281 -4.24 -6.69 -5.10
CA GLU A 281 -3.79 -6.98 -3.73
C GLU A 281 -3.00 -5.79 -3.17
N PHE A 282 -2.12 -5.16 -3.97
CA PHE A 282 -1.39 -3.96 -3.55
C PHE A 282 -2.35 -2.80 -3.22
N CYS A 283 -3.31 -2.50 -4.11
CA CYS A 283 -4.30 -1.45 -3.86
C CYS A 283 -5.14 -1.71 -2.61
N THR A 284 -5.56 -2.96 -2.41
CA THR A 284 -6.34 -3.37 -1.23
C THR A 284 -5.51 -3.21 0.05
N CYS A 285 -4.23 -3.61 0.00
CA CYS A 285 -3.28 -3.46 1.09
C CYS A 285 -3.20 -1.99 1.55
N TYR A 286 -2.90 -1.06 0.63
CA TYR A 286 -2.83 0.38 0.94
C TYR A 286 -4.12 0.93 1.54
N LEU A 287 -5.27 0.65 0.92
CA LEU A 287 -6.57 1.12 1.41
C LEU A 287 -6.83 0.67 2.85
N GLN A 288 -6.56 -0.61 3.13
CA GLN A 288 -6.80 -1.21 4.44
C GLN A 288 -5.79 -0.75 5.50
N HIS A 289 -4.58 -0.34 5.10
CA HIS A 289 -3.60 0.25 6.03
C HIS A 289 -3.98 1.68 6.42
N PHE A 290 -4.65 2.45 5.55
CA PHE A 290 -4.98 3.86 5.82
C PHE A 290 -6.40 4.09 6.35
N SER A 291 -7.34 3.18 6.08
CA SER A 291 -8.75 3.42 6.34
C SER A 291 -9.52 2.15 6.70
N LEU A 292 -10.12 2.14 7.89
CA LEU A 292 -11.01 1.06 8.30
C LEU A 292 -12.28 0.99 7.42
N ARG A 293 -12.66 2.07 6.73
CA ARG A 293 -13.82 2.11 5.82
C ARG A 293 -13.65 1.20 4.59
N SER A 294 -12.42 0.79 4.30
CA SER A 294 -12.09 -0.12 3.20
C SER A 294 -12.09 -1.61 3.61
N TRP A 295 -12.28 -1.91 4.91
CA TRP A 295 -12.38 -3.28 5.41
C TRP A 295 -13.80 -3.79 5.23
N ASP A 296 -13.97 -5.04 4.83
CA ASP A 296 -15.30 -5.63 4.73
C ASP A 296 -15.99 -5.67 6.12
N ASN A 297 -17.33 -5.51 6.17
CA ASN A 297 -18.00 -5.52 7.47
C ASN A 297 -17.91 -6.89 8.15
N LYS A 298 -18.00 -8.00 7.42
CA LYS A 298 -17.83 -9.34 8.00
C LYS A 298 -16.39 -9.52 8.50
N GLN A 299 -15.40 -9.06 7.72
CA GLN A 299 -14.00 -9.01 8.16
C GLN A 299 -13.83 -8.23 9.47
N TRP A 300 -14.43 -7.03 9.56
CA TRP A 300 -14.40 -6.22 10.77
C TRP A 300 -15.06 -6.94 11.95
N LEU A 301 -16.22 -7.56 11.76
CA LEU A 301 -16.92 -8.26 12.83
C LEU A 301 -16.12 -9.45 13.38
N GLU A 302 -15.38 -10.18 12.53
CA GLU A 302 -14.47 -11.23 13.00
C GLU A 302 -13.32 -10.68 13.83
N ILE A 303 -12.68 -9.60 13.37
CA ILE A 303 -11.62 -8.94 14.14
C ILE A 303 -12.15 -8.31 15.42
N LYS A 304 -13.36 -7.76 15.40
CA LYS A 304 -14.00 -7.19 16.57
C LYS A 304 -14.21 -8.25 17.66
N LYS A 305 -14.53 -9.50 17.31
CA LYS A 305 -14.61 -10.58 18.31
C LYS A 305 -13.29 -10.76 19.05
N VAL A 306 -12.15 -10.62 18.34
CA VAL A 306 -10.80 -10.71 18.92
C VAL A 306 -10.46 -9.46 19.74
N ILE A 307 -10.86 -8.26 19.29
CA ILE A 307 -10.74 -7.02 20.07
C ILE A 307 -11.52 -7.14 21.39
N ASP A 308 -12.75 -7.63 21.35
CA ASP A 308 -13.62 -7.75 22.52
C ASP A 308 -13.15 -8.85 23.49
N ASP A 309 -12.57 -9.93 22.97
CA ASP A 309 -12.03 -11.05 23.74
C ASP A 309 -10.84 -11.69 22.99
N PRO A 310 -9.59 -11.35 23.38
CA PRO A 310 -8.38 -11.89 22.77
C PRO A 310 -8.30 -13.43 22.74
N ASN A 311 -8.99 -14.13 23.65
CA ASN A 311 -9.01 -15.59 23.67
C ASN A 311 -9.72 -16.19 22.44
N LYS A 312 -10.53 -15.40 21.73
CA LYS A 312 -11.21 -15.84 20.50
C LYS A 312 -10.28 -15.91 19.29
N ALA A 313 -9.06 -15.39 19.37
CA ALA A 313 -8.10 -15.41 18.25
C ALA A 313 -7.82 -16.84 17.76
N ALA A 314 -7.71 -17.81 18.67
CA ALA A 314 -7.49 -19.21 18.31
C ALA A 314 -8.67 -19.80 17.52
N LYS A 315 -9.91 -19.51 17.95
CA LYS A 315 -11.11 -19.98 17.26
C LYS A 315 -11.31 -19.27 15.92
N ALA A 316 -11.07 -17.97 15.84
CA ALA A 316 -11.12 -17.24 14.58
C ALA A 316 -10.08 -17.76 13.56
N ALA A 317 -8.89 -18.14 14.02
CA ALA A 317 -7.88 -18.78 13.17
C ALA A 317 -8.32 -20.17 12.71
N GLU A 318 -8.97 -20.96 13.56
CA GLU A 318 -9.57 -22.24 13.20
C GLU A 318 -10.64 -22.06 12.10
N ASP A 319 -11.58 -21.15 12.34
CA ASP A 319 -12.69 -20.86 11.43
C ASP A 319 -12.19 -20.36 10.07
N TYR A 320 -11.13 -19.53 10.03
CA TYR A 320 -10.52 -19.10 8.76
C TYR A 320 -10.11 -20.30 7.88
N PHE A 321 -9.50 -21.32 8.46
CA PHE A 321 -9.00 -22.46 7.69
C PHE A 321 -10.09 -23.48 7.34
N GLU A 322 -11.02 -23.72 8.26
CA GLU A 322 -11.93 -24.87 8.22
C GLU A 322 -13.40 -24.51 8.00
N ALA A 323 -13.82 -23.28 8.30
CA ALA A 323 -15.16 -22.85 7.98
C ALA A 323 -15.24 -22.45 6.50
N LYS A 324 -16.46 -22.52 5.95
CA LYS A 324 -16.78 -21.93 4.65
C LYS A 324 -16.52 -20.43 4.67
N ASP A 325 -16.30 -19.85 3.49
CA ASP A 325 -16.01 -18.43 3.42
C ASP A 325 -17.12 -17.60 4.07
N PRO A 326 -16.80 -16.70 5.02
CA PRO A 326 -17.82 -15.94 5.73
C PRO A 326 -18.58 -14.98 4.81
N LEU A 327 -18.01 -14.58 3.67
CA LEU A 327 -18.68 -13.73 2.69
C LEU A 327 -19.67 -14.51 1.82
N ASP A 328 -19.32 -15.73 1.43
CA ASP A 328 -20.09 -16.57 0.52
C ASP A 328 -19.98 -18.05 0.93
N GLU A 329 -21.04 -18.59 1.53
CA GLU A 329 -21.11 -19.97 2.01
C GLU A 329 -21.06 -21.03 0.89
N THR A 330 -21.12 -20.61 -0.38
CA THR A 330 -20.88 -21.50 -1.52
C THR A 330 -19.39 -21.75 -1.75
N ILE A 331 -18.53 -20.85 -1.26
CA ILE A 331 -17.07 -21.00 -1.36
C ILE A 331 -16.60 -21.98 -0.27
N PRO A 332 -15.92 -23.08 -0.65
CA PRO A 332 -15.36 -24.04 0.32
C PRO A 332 -14.37 -23.40 1.28
N SER A 333 -14.07 -24.06 2.39
CA SER A 333 -13.05 -23.61 3.34
C SER A 333 -11.67 -23.45 2.68
N VAL A 334 -10.79 -22.63 3.28
CA VAL A 334 -9.43 -22.41 2.76
C VAL A 334 -8.70 -23.74 2.55
N ILE A 335 -8.80 -24.67 3.50
CA ILE A 335 -8.13 -25.96 3.40
C ILE A 335 -8.73 -26.85 2.29
N GLU A 336 -10.06 -26.85 2.12
CA GLU A 336 -10.71 -27.58 1.03
C GLU A 336 -10.29 -27.03 -0.34
N ARG A 337 -10.19 -25.70 -0.48
CA ARG A 337 -9.73 -25.07 -1.72
C ARG A 337 -8.29 -25.46 -2.05
N ILE A 338 -7.38 -25.39 -1.06
CA ILE A 338 -5.97 -25.79 -1.25
C ILE A 338 -5.87 -27.26 -1.69
N VAL A 339 -6.64 -28.14 -1.05
CA VAL A 339 -6.61 -29.59 -1.37
C VAL A 339 -7.23 -29.86 -2.74
N ALA A 340 -8.31 -29.17 -3.10
CA ALA A 340 -8.94 -29.27 -4.41
C ALA A 340 -8.00 -28.77 -5.51
N GLN A 341 -7.34 -27.62 -5.30
CA GLN A 341 -6.33 -27.10 -6.20
C GLN A 341 -5.17 -28.07 -6.35
N PHE A 342 -4.65 -28.60 -5.24
CA PHE A 342 -3.57 -29.58 -5.28
C PHE A 342 -3.92 -30.84 -6.10
N LYS A 343 -5.18 -31.29 -6.02
CA LYS A 343 -5.69 -32.45 -6.77
C LYS A 343 -6.04 -32.15 -8.24
N SER A 344 -6.04 -30.88 -8.65
CA SER A 344 -6.41 -30.48 -10.01
C SER A 344 -5.19 -30.40 -10.95
N ASP A 345 -5.48 -30.22 -12.24
CA ASP A 345 -4.47 -29.91 -13.26
C ASP A 345 -4.33 -28.39 -13.49
N ALA A 346 -4.60 -27.56 -12.46
CA ALA A 346 -4.49 -26.11 -12.55
C ALA A 346 -3.07 -25.71 -13.00
N PRO A 347 -2.92 -24.80 -13.99
CA PRO A 347 -1.61 -24.39 -14.50
C PRO A 347 -0.66 -23.86 -13.42
N ALA A 348 -1.20 -23.21 -12.38
CA ALA A 348 -0.40 -22.69 -11.27
C ALA A 348 0.29 -23.78 -10.43
N ASN A 349 -0.20 -25.03 -10.45
CA ASN A 349 0.25 -26.10 -9.54
C ASN A 349 1.73 -26.44 -9.67
N LYS A 350 2.35 -26.23 -10.84
CA LYS A 350 3.80 -26.44 -11.04
C LYS A 350 4.67 -25.34 -10.43
N TYR A 351 4.09 -24.18 -10.19
CA TYR A 351 4.73 -23.04 -9.55
C TYR A 351 4.51 -23.03 -8.03
N VAL A 352 3.31 -23.39 -7.59
CA VAL A 352 2.89 -23.38 -6.18
C VAL A 352 3.41 -24.59 -5.42
N PHE A 353 3.14 -25.81 -5.92
CA PHE A 353 3.47 -27.05 -5.21
C PHE A 353 4.74 -27.70 -5.76
N ASP A 354 5.70 -28.00 -4.88
CA ASP A 354 6.92 -28.71 -5.29
C ASP A 354 6.69 -30.21 -5.53
N ASP A 355 7.60 -30.83 -6.29
CA ASP A 355 7.49 -32.24 -6.67
C ASP A 355 7.63 -33.20 -5.48
N LYS A 356 8.30 -32.78 -4.40
CA LYS A 356 8.43 -33.61 -3.19
C LYS A 356 7.09 -33.71 -2.48
N LEU A 357 6.41 -32.59 -2.29
CA LEU A 357 5.08 -32.51 -1.74
C LEU A 357 4.09 -33.28 -2.61
N LYS A 358 4.19 -33.15 -3.94
CA LYS A 358 3.39 -33.96 -4.88
C LYS A 358 3.65 -35.45 -4.73
N ALA A 359 4.91 -35.86 -4.61
CA ALA A 359 5.28 -37.27 -4.48
C ALA A 359 4.85 -37.88 -3.14
N VAL A 360 4.84 -37.10 -2.05
CA VAL A 360 4.35 -37.56 -0.74
C VAL A 360 2.88 -37.98 -0.84
N PHE A 361 2.05 -37.18 -1.52
CA PHE A 361 0.61 -37.43 -1.62
C PHE A 361 0.20 -38.36 -2.74
N LYS A 362 1.13 -38.87 -3.56
CA LYS A 362 0.80 -39.81 -4.63
C LYS A 362 0.62 -41.24 -4.10
N LYS A 363 -0.38 -41.93 -4.63
CA LYS A 363 -0.55 -43.38 -4.48
C LYS A 363 0.28 -44.08 -5.56
N GLN A 364 1.38 -44.70 -5.17
CA GLN A 364 2.40 -45.22 -6.11
C GLN A 364 1.86 -46.25 -7.12
N ASP A 365 0.78 -46.97 -6.76
CA ASP A 365 0.34 -48.16 -7.50
C ASP A 365 -1.06 -48.05 -8.13
N ASN A 366 -1.70 -46.87 -8.13
CA ASN A 366 -3.06 -46.73 -8.67
C ASN A 366 -3.25 -45.46 -9.52
N PRO A 367 -3.26 -45.57 -10.86
CA PRO A 367 -3.44 -44.43 -11.75
C PRO A 367 -4.87 -43.84 -11.74
N ASP A 368 -5.89 -44.63 -11.38
CA ASP A 368 -7.29 -44.16 -11.29
C ASP A 368 -7.55 -43.35 -10.00
N PHE A 369 -6.74 -43.60 -8.96
CA PHE A 369 -6.77 -42.88 -7.69
C PHE A 369 -5.35 -42.42 -7.34
N PRO A 370 -4.83 -41.39 -8.03
CA PRO A 370 -3.42 -41.02 -7.99
C PRO A 370 -3.01 -40.42 -6.64
N PHE A 371 -3.94 -40.18 -5.72
CA PHE A 371 -3.70 -39.54 -4.43
C PHE A 371 -3.95 -40.48 -3.24
N ASP A 372 -3.16 -40.29 -2.19
CA ASP A 372 -3.22 -41.01 -0.92
C ASP A 372 -3.95 -40.14 0.13
N ASP A 373 -5.26 -40.39 0.30
CA ASP A 373 -6.11 -39.58 1.18
C ASP A 373 -5.67 -39.61 2.64
N GLU A 374 -5.09 -40.71 3.13
CA GLU A 374 -4.60 -40.81 4.51
C GLU A 374 -3.43 -39.86 4.75
N LYS A 375 -2.46 -39.83 3.81
CA LYS A 375 -1.34 -38.88 3.87
C LYS A 375 -1.78 -37.44 3.71
N ILE A 376 -2.80 -37.19 2.88
CA ILE A 376 -3.37 -35.84 2.75
C ILE A 376 -3.98 -35.41 4.07
N GLU A 377 -4.78 -36.25 4.74
CA GLU A 377 -5.35 -35.93 6.06
C GLU A 377 -4.28 -35.74 7.15
N GLN A 378 -3.21 -36.56 7.13
CA GLN A 378 -2.07 -36.36 8.02
C GLN A 378 -1.42 -34.98 7.79
N TRP A 379 -1.14 -34.63 6.53
CA TRP A 379 -0.57 -33.34 6.20
C TRP A 379 -1.49 -32.17 6.56
N LYS A 380 -2.80 -32.28 6.31
CA LYS A 380 -3.78 -31.26 6.73
C LYS A 380 -3.64 -31.01 8.23
N THR A 381 -3.60 -32.07 9.02
CA THR A 381 -3.47 -32.00 10.48
C THR A 381 -2.19 -31.27 10.89
N GLU A 382 -1.04 -31.63 10.31
CA GLU A 382 0.26 -31.01 10.59
C GLU A 382 0.30 -29.53 10.16
N PHE A 383 -0.19 -29.23 8.95
CA PHE A 383 -0.26 -27.89 8.39
C PHE A 383 -1.14 -26.98 9.25
N LEU A 384 -2.37 -27.42 9.56
CA LEU A 384 -3.34 -26.67 10.35
C LEU A 384 -2.83 -26.42 11.76
N THR A 385 -2.19 -27.40 12.40
CA THR A 385 -1.60 -27.23 13.73
C THR A 385 -0.59 -26.08 13.73
N LYS A 386 0.31 -26.03 12.74
CA LYS A 386 1.33 -24.97 12.65
C LYS A 386 0.74 -23.61 12.28
N LYS A 387 -0.16 -23.58 11.30
CA LYS A 387 -0.66 -22.32 10.72
C LYS A 387 -1.77 -21.67 11.55
N LYS A 388 -2.65 -22.44 12.22
CA LYS A 388 -3.65 -21.89 13.15
C LYS A 388 -3.00 -21.11 14.29
N THR A 389 -1.94 -21.63 14.90
CA THR A 389 -1.21 -20.91 15.96
C THR A 389 -0.56 -19.63 15.45
N SER A 390 0.08 -19.68 14.27
CA SER A 390 0.68 -18.48 13.66
C SER A 390 -0.37 -17.42 13.34
N LEU A 391 -1.51 -17.83 12.78
CA LEU A 391 -2.61 -16.93 12.44
C LEU A 391 -3.26 -16.36 13.71
N ALA A 392 -3.47 -17.15 14.76
CA ALA A 392 -4.03 -16.65 16.01
C ALA A 392 -3.18 -15.50 16.61
N HIS A 393 -1.85 -15.62 16.61
CA HIS A 393 -0.97 -14.53 17.03
C HIS A 393 -1.05 -13.30 16.12
N GLU A 394 -1.20 -13.52 14.82
CA GLU A 394 -1.38 -12.43 13.86
C GLU A 394 -2.71 -11.71 14.05
N LEU A 395 -3.81 -12.43 14.30
CA LEU A 395 -5.13 -11.84 14.51
C LEU A 395 -5.16 -10.90 15.71
N LEU A 396 -4.36 -11.16 16.75
CA LEU A 396 -4.18 -10.22 17.87
C LEU A 396 -3.55 -8.90 17.40
N LYS A 397 -2.51 -8.97 16.57
CA LYS A 397 -1.84 -7.78 16.02
C LYS A 397 -2.73 -7.01 15.05
N VAL A 398 -3.46 -7.74 14.19
CA VAL A 398 -4.46 -7.15 13.29
C VAL A 398 -5.57 -6.47 14.08
N ALA A 399 -6.01 -7.05 15.21
CA ALA A 399 -6.99 -6.45 16.10
C ALA A 399 -6.49 -5.15 16.74
N ASP A 400 -5.26 -5.14 17.26
CA ASP A 400 -4.62 -3.94 17.80
C ASP A 400 -4.52 -2.84 16.74
N PHE A 401 -4.02 -3.19 15.55
CA PHE A 401 -3.90 -2.27 14.40
C PHE A 401 -5.26 -1.70 13.98
N ALA A 402 -6.27 -2.55 13.79
CA ALA A 402 -7.61 -2.14 13.38
C ALA A 402 -8.28 -1.21 14.40
N SER A 403 -8.03 -1.42 15.70
CA SER A 403 -8.63 -0.63 16.78
C SER A 403 -8.23 0.86 16.75
N VAL A 404 -7.07 1.18 16.18
CA VAL A 404 -6.52 2.53 16.13
C VAL A 404 -6.59 3.19 14.75
N LEU A 405 -7.00 2.47 13.71
CA LEU A 405 -7.19 3.04 12.36
C LEU A 405 -8.08 4.30 12.32
N PRO A 406 -9.18 4.43 13.09
CA PRO A 406 -9.95 5.67 13.13
C PRO A 406 -9.13 6.89 13.59
N LYS A 407 -8.18 6.70 14.51
CA LYS A 407 -7.24 7.75 14.92
C LYS A 407 -6.28 8.12 13.79
N VAL A 408 -5.76 7.12 13.08
CA VAL A 408 -4.87 7.32 11.92
C VAL A 408 -5.58 8.11 10.82
N SER A 409 -6.81 7.74 10.47
CA SER A 409 -7.60 8.50 9.49
C SER A 409 -7.82 9.96 9.92
N ARG A 410 -7.99 10.23 11.22
CA ARG A 410 -8.08 11.59 11.75
C ARG A 410 -6.76 12.36 11.66
N VAL A 411 -5.62 11.74 11.97
CA VAL A 411 -4.28 12.33 11.77
C VAL A 411 -4.10 12.73 10.30
N LEU A 412 -4.30 11.76 9.40
CA LEU A 412 -4.13 11.91 7.95
C LEU A 412 -5.04 12.98 7.33
N ALA A 413 -6.20 13.27 7.93
CA ALA A 413 -7.07 14.37 7.53
C ALA A 413 -6.61 15.74 8.04
N ASN A 414 -5.75 15.82 9.07
CA ASN A 414 -5.42 17.08 9.72
C ASN A 414 -3.95 17.50 9.57
N ILE A 415 -3.07 16.63 9.07
CA ILE A 415 -1.65 16.97 8.86
C ILE A 415 -1.22 16.74 7.41
N PRO A 416 -0.57 17.73 6.77
CA PRO A 416 0.06 17.54 5.46
C PRO A 416 1.03 16.36 5.54
N THR A 417 0.75 15.33 4.75
CA THR A 417 1.49 14.06 4.78
C THR A 417 2.26 13.85 3.48
N TYR A 418 3.55 13.62 3.62
CA TYR A 418 4.51 13.38 2.54
C TYR A 418 5.07 11.97 2.71
N MET A 419 5.25 11.23 1.62
CA MET A 419 5.62 9.81 1.71
C MET A 419 6.70 9.41 0.71
N ILE A 420 7.50 8.39 1.02
CA ILE A 420 8.44 7.74 0.10
C ILE A 420 8.49 6.25 0.46
N PHE A 421 8.63 5.37 -0.54
CA PHE A 421 8.72 3.93 -0.30
C PHE A 421 10.04 3.54 0.37
N ASP A 422 10.06 2.35 0.97
CA ASP A 422 11.28 1.60 1.23
C ASP A 422 11.16 0.17 0.67
N ASP A 423 11.89 -0.84 1.16
CA ASP A 423 11.93 -2.14 0.50
C ASP A 423 10.66 -2.97 0.71
N HIS A 424 10.09 -3.01 1.92
CA HIS A 424 8.88 -3.79 2.20
C HIS A 424 7.64 -3.31 1.44
N GLU A 425 7.69 -2.13 0.80
CA GLU A 425 6.69 -1.75 -0.20
C GLU A 425 6.56 -2.77 -1.34
N ILE A 426 7.64 -3.48 -1.66
CA ILE A 426 7.72 -4.51 -2.69
C ILE A 426 8.11 -5.85 -2.06
N THR A 427 9.26 -5.93 -1.37
CA THR A 427 9.81 -7.09 -0.65
C THR A 427 11.06 -6.65 0.13
N ASP A 428 11.34 -7.25 1.30
CA ASP A 428 12.51 -6.99 2.17
C ASP A 428 13.90 -6.92 1.49
N ASP A 429 14.05 -7.41 0.27
CA ASP A 429 15.30 -7.45 -0.47
C ASP A 429 15.27 -6.63 -1.78
N TRP A 430 14.30 -5.72 -1.90
CA TRP A 430 14.09 -4.94 -3.11
C TRP A 430 15.34 -4.11 -3.47
N ASN A 431 15.90 -4.41 -4.65
CA ASN A 431 17.12 -3.81 -5.18
C ASN A 431 18.35 -3.93 -4.25
N LEU A 432 18.39 -4.96 -3.39
CA LEU A 432 19.49 -5.13 -2.44
C LEU A 432 20.83 -5.48 -3.11
N THR A 433 20.83 -6.16 -4.26
CA THR A 433 22.08 -6.44 -5.02
C THR A 433 21.83 -6.43 -6.53
N MET A 434 22.89 -6.25 -7.32
CA MET A 434 22.79 -6.37 -8.78
C MET A 434 22.39 -7.78 -9.21
N ARG A 435 22.81 -8.82 -8.48
CA ARG A 435 22.34 -10.19 -8.71
C ARG A 435 20.84 -10.33 -8.49
N TRP A 436 20.31 -9.76 -7.40
CA TRP A 436 18.88 -9.73 -7.14
C TRP A 436 18.15 -9.03 -8.29
N ARG A 437 18.60 -7.83 -8.67
CA ARG A 437 18.02 -7.04 -9.75
C ARG A 437 17.96 -7.81 -11.06
N ASN A 438 19.08 -8.42 -11.46
CA ASN A 438 19.16 -9.23 -12.67
C ASN A 438 18.22 -10.45 -12.62
N LYS A 439 18.14 -11.13 -11.47
CA LYS A 439 17.29 -12.32 -11.31
C LYS A 439 15.80 -11.96 -11.38
N VAL A 440 15.38 -10.90 -10.70
CA VAL A 440 13.98 -10.46 -10.65
C VAL A 440 13.53 -9.84 -11.96
N PHE A 441 14.31 -8.92 -12.54
CA PHE A 441 13.93 -8.24 -13.78
C PHE A 441 14.13 -9.09 -15.05
N SER A 442 14.75 -10.26 -14.95
CA SER A 442 14.72 -11.29 -16.01
C SER A 442 13.59 -12.33 -15.83
N SER A 443 12.92 -12.32 -14.66
CA SER A 443 11.73 -13.12 -14.41
C SER A 443 10.48 -12.35 -14.85
N PRO A 444 9.63 -12.91 -15.74
CA PRO A 444 8.35 -12.29 -16.07
C PRO A 444 7.46 -12.04 -14.84
N MET A 445 7.41 -13.01 -13.92
CA MET A 445 6.64 -12.89 -12.68
C MET A 445 7.23 -11.84 -11.74
N GLY A 446 8.56 -11.81 -11.59
CA GLY A 446 9.25 -10.81 -10.75
C GLY A 446 8.99 -9.39 -11.25
N ARG A 447 9.08 -9.17 -12.56
CA ARG A 447 8.73 -7.88 -13.18
C ARG A 447 7.27 -7.50 -12.95
N ASP A 448 6.34 -8.42 -13.18
CA ASP A 448 4.91 -8.15 -13.00
C ASP A 448 4.61 -7.71 -11.55
N ILE A 449 5.17 -8.39 -10.54
CA ILE A 449 4.96 -8.06 -9.12
C ILE A 449 5.54 -6.69 -8.76
N VAL A 450 6.81 -6.42 -9.14
CA VAL A 450 7.44 -5.11 -8.85
C VAL A 450 6.69 -3.98 -9.54
N ARG A 451 6.26 -4.18 -10.80
CA ARG A 451 5.46 -3.20 -11.55
C ARG A 451 4.15 -2.90 -10.82
N ASN A 452 3.45 -3.93 -10.35
CA ASN A 452 2.19 -3.78 -9.63
C ASN A 452 2.33 -2.99 -8.33
N GLY A 453 3.40 -3.24 -7.57
CA GLY A 453 3.70 -2.47 -6.36
C GLY A 453 4.01 -1.00 -6.66
N LEU A 454 4.79 -0.72 -7.70
CA LEU A 454 5.11 0.65 -8.12
C LEU A 454 3.90 1.39 -8.70
N MET A 455 3.00 0.69 -9.40
CA MET A 455 1.71 1.26 -9.84
C MET A 455 0.85 1.68 -8.64
N ALA A 456 0.79 0.87 -7.58
CA ALA A 456 0.07 1.23 -6.38
C ALA A 456 0.74 2.42 -5.66
N TYR A 457 2.07 2.41 -5.55
CA TYR A 457 2.83 3.54 -4.99
C TYR A 457 2.51 4.88 -5.67
N VAL A 458 2.40 4.91 -7.00
CA VAL A 458 1.96 6.09 -7.76
C VAL A 458 0.63 6.64 -7.24
N ILE A 459 -0.36 5.77 -7.03
CA ILE A 459 -1.74 6.17 -6.69
C ILE A 459 -1.85 6.63 -5.23
N PHE A 460 -1.20 5.91 -4.31
CA PHE A 460 -1.41 6.07 -2.86
C PHE A 460 -0.38 6.97 -2.19
N GLN A 461 0.80 7.18 -2.81
CA GLN A 461 1.89 7.95 -2.22
C GLN A 461 2.35 9.11 -3.13
N ASP A 462 2.94 8.80 -4.30
CA ASP A 462 3.70 9.79 -5.09
C ASP A 462 2.82 10.89 -5.70
N TRP A 463 1.63 10.55 -6.21
CA TRP A 463 0.73 11.53 -6.82
C TRP A 463 0.42 12.69 -5.88
N GLY A 464 0.21 12.39 -4.60
CA GLY A 464 -0.03 13.42 -3.59
C GLY A 464 1.21 14.24 -3.20
N ASN A 465 2.42 13.74 -3.42
CA ASN A 465 3.67 14.45 -3.11
C ASN A 465 3.99 15.53 -4.17
N VAL A 466 3.72 15.25 -5.44
CA VAL A 466 4.12 16.09 -6.59
C VAL A 466 3.00 16.29 -7.62
N PRO A 467 1.81 16.81 -7.23
CA PRO A 467 0.64 16.96 -8.11
C PRO A 467 0.94 17.65 -9.44
N ASP A 468 1.81 18.66 -9.46
CA ASP A 468 2.16 19.44 -10.66
C ASP A 468 2.83 18.59 -11.74
N GLU A 469 3.71 17.67 -11.33
CA GLU A 469 4.39 16.79 -12.29
C GLU A 469 3.38 15.83 -12.92
N TYR A 470 2.38 15.38 -12.19
CA TYR A 470 1.29 14.58 -12.74
C TYR A 470 0.33 15.39 -13.63
N ALA A 471 0.25 16.70 -13.43
CA ALA A 471 -0.56 17.60 -14.23
C ALA A 471 0.11 18.00 -15.56
N ASP A 472 1.46 18.02 -15.62
CA ASP A 472 2.22 18.25 -16.86
C ASP A 472 2.24 16.97 -17.73
N PRO A 473 1.51 16.92 -18.87
CA PRO A 473 1.42 15.73 -19.70
C PRO A 473 2.75 15.25 -20.29
N ALA A 474 3.78 16.11 -20.31
CA ALA A 474 5.10 15.78 -20.81
C ALA A 474 6.04 15.19 -19.75
N SER A 475 5.69 15.28 -18.47
CA SER A 475 6.55 14.78 -17.40
C SER A 475 6.60 13.24 -17.41
N PRO A 476 7.74 12.62 -17.02
CA PRO A 476 7.82 11.17 -16.87
C PRO A 476 6.76 10.58 -15.93
N ARG A 477 6.43 11.27 -14.83
CA ARG A 477 5.41 10.86 -13.86
C ARG A 477 4.01 10.86 -14.46
N ALA A 478 3.65 11.87 -15.25
CA ALA A 478 2.37 11.93 -15.95
C ALA A 478 2.26 10.84 -17.04
N LEU A 479 3.34 10.57 -17.78
CA LEU A 479 3.39 9.47 -18.75
C LEU A 479 3.19 8.12 -18.06
N LEU A 480 3.85 7.90 -16.92
CA LEU A 480 3.64 6.70 -16.12
C LEU A 480 2.19 6.61 -15.63
N PHE A 481 1.64 7.69 -15.08
CA PHE A 481 0.26 7.77 -14.58
C PHE A 481 -0.78 7.42 -15.65
N GLN A 482 -0.58 7.89 -16.89
CA GLN A 482 -1.43 7.52 -18.02
C GLN A 482 -1.41 6.02 -18.29
N LYS A 483 -0.24 5.36 -18.15
CA LYS A 483 -0.12 3.91 -18.29
C LYS A 483 -0.78 3.17 -17.13
N VAL A 484 -0.63 3.65 -15.88
CA VAL A 484 -1.30 3.05 -14.71
C VAL A 484 -2.83 3.13 -14.87
N ARG A 485 -3.34 4.29 -15.27
CA ARG A 485 -4.76 4.49 -15.58
C ARG A 485 -5.22 3.55 -16.71
N ALA A 486 -4.50 3.50 -17.82
CA ALA A 486 -4.85 2.62 -18.94
C ALA A 486 -4.87 1.14 -18.54
N PHE A 487 -3.95 0.70 -17.67
CA PHE A 487 -3.98 -0.65 -17.11
C PHE A 487 -5.27 -0.88 -16.30
N GLY A 488 -5.60 0.03 -15.39
CA GLY A 488 -6.83 -0.04 -14.59
C GLY A 488 -8.11 -0.07 -15.43
N GLU A 489 -8.21 0.79 -16.44
CA GLU A 489 -9.34 0.81 -17.40
C GLU A 489 -9.42 -0.48 -18.21
N ARG A 490 -8.28 -1.04 -18.64
CA ARG A 490 -8.23 -2.34 -19.33
C ARG A 490 -8.66 -3.48 -18.41
N MET A 491 -8.24 -3.50 -17.16
CA MET A 491 -8.68 -4.51 -16.19
C MET A 491 -10.17 -4.40 -15.87
N ALA A 492 -10.70 -3.18 -15.73
CA ALA A 492 -12.10 -2.92 -15.46
C ALA A 492 -13.05 -3.43 -16.57
N ASN A 493 -12.56 -3.43 -17.81
CA ASN A 493 -13.29 -3.86 -19.01
C ASN A 493 -13.00 -5.31 -19.42
N LEU A 494 -12.07 -6.00 -18.74
CA LEU A 494 -11.83 -7.41 -18.98
C LEU A 494 -13.00 -8.20 -18.39
N THR A 495 -13.84 -8.75 -19.26
CA THR A 495 -15.00 -9.55 -18.87
C THR A 495 -14.61 -11.02 -18.72
N LEU A 496 -15.33 -11.75 -17.87
CA LEU A 496 -15.22 -13.21 -17.76
C LEU A 496 -15.44 -13.89 -19.12
N ASP A 497 -16.30 -13.34 -19.99
CA ASP A 497 -16.54 -13.88 -21.35
C ASP A 497 -15.29 -13.85 -22.26
N ILE A 498 -14.32 -12.98 -22.00
CA ILE A 498 -13.03 -12.98 -22.73
C ILE A 498 -12.19 -14.19 -22.29
N ASP A 499 -12.35 -14.69 -21.06
CA ASP A 499 -11.60 -15.85 -20.59
C ASP A 499 -12.02 -17.17 -21.25
N ASP A 500 -13.26 -17.27 -21.77
CA ASP A 500 -13.76 -18.46 -22.45
C ASP A 500 -13.24 -18.63 -23.91
N ASP A 501 -12.66 -17.57 -24.50
CA ASP A 501 -12.02 -17.60 -25.83
C ASP A 501 -10.51 -17.34 -25.71
N ASP A 502 -9.74 -18.44 -25.73
CA ASP A 502 -8.28 -18.42 -25.60
C ASP A 502 -7.57 -17.53 -26.65
N THR A 503 -8.11 -17.46 -27.88
CA THR A 503 -7.50 -16.65 -28.95
C THR A 503 -7.71 -15.16 -28.68
N ARG A 504 -8.95 -14.78 -28.36
CA ARG A 504 -9.30 -13.40 -28.02
C ARG A 504 -8.57 -12.93 -26.76
N ARG A 505 -8.49 -13.79 -25.74
CA ARG A 505 -7.73 -13.53 -24.51
C ARG A 505 -6.25 -13.29 -24.79
N LYS A 506 -5.58 -14.16 -25.54
CA LYS A 506 -4.17 -14.00 -25.90
C LYS A 506 -3.92 -12.71 -26.67
N ALA A 507 -4.78 -12.38 -27.63
CA ALA A 507 -4.68 -11.12 -28.37
C ALA A 507 -4.84 -9.89 -27.45
N TYR A 508 -5.77 -9.93 -26.50
CA TYR A 508 -5.97 -8.86 -25.53
C TYR A 508 -4.77 -8.67 -24.59
N LEU A 509 -4.23 -9.76 -24.04
CA LEU A 509 -3.07 -9.70 -23.15
C LEU A 509 -1.81 -9.24 -23.91
N ALA A 510 -1.66 -9.66 -25.17
CA ALA A 510 -0.58 -9.19 -26.03
C ALA A 510 -0.65 -7.67 -26.28
N SER A 511 -1.84 -7.12 -26.57
CA SER A 511 -1.99 -5.67 -26.76
C SER A 511 -1.80 -4.89 -25.46
N LEU A 512 -2.32 -5.38 -24.33
CA LEU A 512 -2.05 -4.82 -23.01
C LEU A 512 -0.54 -4.77 -22.73
N ARG A 513 0.17 -5.87 -23.02
CA ARG A 513 1.61 -5.95 -22.83
C ARG A 513 2.37 -4.95 -23.70
N ALA A 514 2.05 -4.88 -24.99
CA ALA A 514 2.75 -4.02 -25.94
C ALA A 514 2.44 -2.52 -25.74
N GLU A 515 1.18 -2.17 -25.51
CA GLU A 515 0.72 -0.77 -25.49
C GLU A 515 0.83 -0.11 -24.10
N VAL A 516 0.73 -0.91 -23.03
CA VAL A 516 0.63 -0.40 -21.66
C VAL A 516 1.81 -0.84 -20.81
N ILE A 517 2.01 -2.15 -20.65
CA ILE A 517 3.00 -2.70 -19.70
C ILE A 517 4.44 -2.42 -20.14
N ALA A 518 4.83 -2.77 -21.37
CA ALA A 518 6.21 -2.62 -21.80
C ALA A 518 6.68 -1.14 -21.77
N PRO A 519 5.89 -0.16 -22.23
CA PRO A 519 6.22 1.26 -22.02
C PRO A 519 6.33 1.66 -20.55
N MET A 520 5.46 1.11 -19.69
CA MET A 520 5.50 1.36 -18.24
C MET A 520 6.80 0.84 -17.62
N GLU A 521 7.21 -0.38 -17.96
CA GLU A 521 8.43 -1.01 -17.45
C GLU A 521 9.70 -0.26 -17.88
N ILE A 522 9.69 0.37 -19.07
CA ILE A 522 10.76 1.28 -19.53
C ILE A 522 10.81 2.52 -18.64
N LEU A 523 9.67 3.16 -18.38
CA LEU A 523 9.60 4.35 -17.52
C LEU A 523 10.11 4.04 -16.10
N LEU A 524 9.81 2.84 -15.60
CA LEU A 524 10.21 2.34 -14.29
C LEU A 524 11.66 1.80 -14.22
N GLY A 525 12.42 1.77 -15.32
CA GLY A 525 13.81 1.31 -15.30
C GLY A 525 13.97 -0.19 -15.00
N MET A 526 12.98 -1.00 -15.34
CA MET A 526 12.97 -2.46 -15.08
C MET A 526 13.80 -3.27 -16.10
N GLY A 527 14.70 -2.61 -16.81
CA GLY A 527 15.63 -3.17 -17.79
C GLY A 527 17.09 -2.84 -17.45
N ALA A 528 17.94 -2.77 -18.47
CA ALA A 528 19.35 -2.39 -18.31
C ALA A 528 19.54 -0.88 -18.09
N GLU A 529 18.58 -0.07 -18.55
CA GLU A 529 18.62 1.38 -18.45
C GLU A 529 18.22 1.87 -17.05
N ASP A 530 18.63 3.09 -16.72
CA ASP A 530 18.20 3.76 -15.49
C ASP A 530 16.72 4.18 -15.57
N PRO A 531 16.02 4.24 -14.41
CA PRO A 531 14.63 4.65 -14.39
C PRO A 531 14.49 6.10 -14.88
N VAL A 532 13.52 6.30 -15.78
CA VAL A 532 13.18 7.62 -16.35
C VAL A 532 12.39 8.43 -15.33
N VAL A 533 11.45 7.77 -14.64
CA VAL A 533 10.75 8.35 -13.50
C VAL A 533 11.71 8.44 -12.33
N LYS A 534 11.78 9.62 -11.73
CA LYS A 534 12.53 9.87 -10.50
C LYS A 534 11.52 9.99 -9.37
N TRP A 535 11.76 9.38 -8.22
CA TRP A 535 10.81 9.41 -7.11
C TRP A 535 11.14 10.45 -6.04
N ASN A 536 12.33 11.06 -6.12
CA ASN A 536 12.72 12.13 -5.22
C ASN A 536 11.86 13.38 -5.44
N TYR A 537 11.75 14.21 -4.40
CA TYR A 537 11.06 15.49 -4.46
C TYR A 537 11.57 16.43 -3.37
N SER A 538 11.10 17.67 -3.37
CA SER A 538 11.34 18.62 -2.29
C SER A 538 10.07 19.37 -1.95
N VAL A 539 9.95 19.75 -0.68
CA VAL A 539 8.80 20.49 -0.17
C VAL A 539 9.28 21.67 0.69
N PRO A 540 8.66 22.87 0.57
CA PRO A 540 8.88 23.95 1.51
C PRO A 540 8.55 23.54 2.95
N THR A 541 9.44 23.91 3.87
CA THR A 541 9.36 23.54 5.29
C THR A 541 9.76 24.78 6.10
N GLY A 542 8.84 25.73 6.19
CA GLY A 542 9.04 27.00 6.89
C GLY A 542 10.08 27.88 6.20
N PRO A 543 11.15 28.32 6.89
CA PRO A 543 12.25 29.08 6.28
C PRO A 543 13.25 28.19 5.53
N THR A 544 13.00 26.87 5.45
CA THR A 544 13.85 25.90 4.75
C THR A 544 13.03 25.03 3.79
N GLN A 545 13.63 23.96 3.27
CA GLN A 545 13.01 22.90 2.50
C GLN A 545 13.39 21.53 3.08
N THR A 546 12.53 20.55 2.84
CA THR A 546 12.84 19.14 3.04
C THR A 546 13.07 18.49 1.68
N ILE A 547 14.23 17.88 1.49
CA ILE A 547 14.60 17.09 0.32
C ILE A 547 14.34 15.63 0.66
N VAL A 548 13.50 14.96 -0.13
CA VAL A 548 13.21 13.53 0.02
C VAL A 548 13.89 12.80 -1.11
N MET A 549 14.83 11.92 -0.77
CA MET A 549 15.65 11.18 -1.71
C MET A 549 15.01 9.85 -2.12
N ASP A 550 15.28 9.45 -3.35
CA ASP A 550 15.03 8.09 -3.84
C ASP A 550 16.35 7.32 -3.81
N THR A 551 16.52 6.52 -2.76
CA THR A 551 17.70 5.67 -2.55
C THR A 551 17.45 4.20 -2.86
N ARG A 552 16.23 3.77 -3.20
CA ARG A 552 15.95 2.37 -3.58
C ARG A 552 16.05 2.12 -5.08
N THR A 553 15.63 3.05 -5.94
CA THR A 553 15.69 2.84 -7.40
C THR A 553 17.01 3.29 -8.02
N HIS A 554 17.78 4.10 -7.28
CA HIS A 554 19.05 4.69 -7.71
C HIS A 554 20.28 4.13 -6.99
N ARG A 555 20.20 2.93 -6.39
CA ARG A 555 21.33 2.28 -5.71
C ARG A 555 22.54 2.10 -6.63
N GLN A 556 23.73 2.18 -6.03
CA GLN A 556 24.99 1.89 -6.71
C GLN A 556 25.34 0.41 -6.56
N PHE A 557 25.81 -0.21 -7.64
CA PHE A 557 26.26 -1.59 -7.63
C PHE A 557 27.64 -1.71 -8.28
N ASP A 558 28.68 -1.88 -7.46
CA ASP A 558 30.06 -1.99 -7.96
C ASP A 558 30.33 -3.37 -8.56
N THR A 559 29.74 -4.42 -7.98
CA THR A 559 29.84 -5.81 -8.48
C THR A 559 28.51 -6.55 -8.34
N LEU A 560 28.44 -7.77 -8.86
CA LEU A 560 27.23 -8.60 -8.79
C LEU A 560 26.78 -8.94 -7.35
N ASN A 561 27.74 -9.10 -6.43
CA ASN A 561 27.48 -9.67 -5.09
C ASN A 561 27.92 -8.76 -3.94
N SER A 562 28.48 -7.57 -4.22
CA SER A 562 28.81 -6.61 -3.16
C SER A 562 27.54 -6.02 -2.56
N ALA A 563 27.64 -5.58 -1.31
CA ALA A 563 26.65 -4.69 -0.73
C ALA A 563 26.42 -3.49 -1.67
N PRO A 564 25.17 -3.02 -1.81
CA PRO A 564 24.88 -1.92 -2.70
C PRO A 564 25.32 -0.60 -2.05
N GLY A 565 25.92 0.29 -2.82
CA GLY A 565 26.06 1.67 -2.39
C GLY A 565 24.68 2.33 -2.27
N LEU A 566 24.53 3.21 -1.29
CA LEU A 566 23.27 3.90 -0.97
C LEU A 566 22.60 4.51 -2.20
N ILE A 567 23.37 5.23 -3.01
CA ILE A 567 22.91 5.92 -4.20
C ILE A 567 24.12 6.18 -5.12
N LYS A 568 23.91 6.12 -6.44
CA LYS A 568 24.96 6.49 -7.42
C LYS A 568 25.34 7.97 -7.28
N GLU A 569 26.60 8.31 -7.54
CA GLU A 569 27.11 9.68 -7.41
C GLU A 569 26.37 10.69 -8.31
N ASP A 570 26.07 10.32 -9.55
CA ASP A 570 25.33 11.14 -10.50
C ASP A 570 23.88 11.35 -10.06
N ALA A 571 23.22 10.29 -9.55
CA ALA A 571 21.89 10.39 -8.96
C ALA A 571 21.88 11.29 -7.73
N LEU A 572 22.87 11.19 -6.84
CA LEU A 572 23.02 12.08 -5.69
C LEU A 572 23.09 13.55 -6.11
N ARG A 573 23.89 13.87 -7.14
CA ARG A 573 24.02 15.22 -7.70
C ARG A 573 22.75 15.72 -8.39
N GLN A 574 21.88 14.83 -8.87
CA GLN A 574 20.58 15.18 -9.45
C GLN A 574 19.51 15.42 -8.37
N GLN A 575 19.56 14.70 -7.25
CA GLN A 575 18.55 14.77 -6.21
C GLN A 575 18.83 15.86 -5.17
N ILE A 576 20.09 16.25 -4.98
CA ILE A 576 20.51 17.28 -4.03
C ILE A 576 21.03 18.53 -4.76
N PRO A 577 20.58 19.74 -4.38
CA PRO A 577 21.12 20.98 -4.93
C PRO A 577 22.65 21.09 -4.76
N PRO A 578 23.36 21.70 -5.71
CA PRO A 578 24.83 21.80 -5.67
C PRO A 578 25.36 22.67 -4.52
N ALA A 579 24.52 23.52 -3.94
CA ALA A 579 24.82 24.31 -2.76
C ALA A 579 23.68 24.17 -1.74
N MET A 580 24.05 23.92 -0.49
CA MET A 580 23.13 23.86 0.65
C MET A 580 23.69 24.67 1.83
N PRO A 581 22.83 25.29 2.66
CA PRO A 581 21.38 25.39 2.52
C PRO A 581 20.98 26.27 1.32
N VAL A 582 19.74 26.11 0.81
CA VAL A 582 19.28 26.89 -0.34
C VAL A 582 18.93 28.32 0.09
N GLY A 583 19.56 29.32 -0.54
CA GLY A 583 19.37 30.73 -0.19
C GLY A 583 19.86 31.04 1.23
N ASP A 584 19.09 31.84 1.98
CA ASP A 584 19.39 32.24 3.36
C ASP A 584 18.81 31.26 4.41
N ALA A 585 18.37 30.06 3.99
CA ALA A 585 17.79 29.08 4.90
C ALA A 585 18.82 28.65 5.98
N PRO A 586 18.42 28.49 7.25
CA PRO A 586 19.37 28.21 8.34
C PRO A 586 19.91 26.77 8.36
N PHE A 587 19.19 25.83 7.75
CA PHE A 587 19.54 24.42 7.59
C PHE A 587 18.73 23.82 6.43
N VAL A 588 18.82 22.52 6.19
CA VAL A 588 18.00 21.76 5.23
C VAL A 588 17.69 20.39 5.84
N PHE A 589 16.47 19.87 5.64
CA PHE A 589 16.16 18.48 5.98
C PHE A 589 16.43 17.59 4.77
N VAL A 590 17.08 16.45 5.00
CA VAL A 590 17.28 15.42 3.98
C VAL A 590 16.71 14.12 4.53
N ILE A 591 15.76 13.54 3.79
CA ILE A 591 15.15 12.25 4.10
C ILE A 591 15.74 11.22 3.15
N SER A 592 16.35 10.19 3.72
CA SER A 592 16.81 9.00 3.02
C SER A 592 16.03 7.81 3.59
N PRO A 593 15.24 7.08 2.77
CA PRO A 593 14.57 5.86 3.21
C PRO A 593 15.57 4.84 3.78
N VAL A 594 16.63 4.59 3.01
CA VAL A 594 17.74 3.72 3.42
C VAL A 594 18.68 4.44 4.41
N PRO A 595 19.20 3.76 5.46
CA PRO A 595 20.16 4.34 6.41
C PRO A 595 21.41 4.95 5.74
N VAL A 596 21.77 6.18 6.13
CA VAL A 596 22.93 6.93 5.58
C VAL A 596 24.26 6.50 6.19
N LEU A 597 24.26 5.97 7.41
CA LEU A 597 25.45 5.58 8.18
C LEU A 597 25.31 4.15 8.69
N GLY A 598 26.32 3.30 8.47
CA GLY A 598 26.44 2.01 9.18
C GLY A 598 26.66 0.75 8.33
N LEU A 599 26.41 0.80 7.02
CA LEU A 599 26.42 -0.42 6.20
C LEU A 599 27.84 -0.92 5.83
N VAL A 600 28.79 -0.03 5.52
CA VAL A 600 30.12 -0.45 5.04
C VAL A 600 30.90 -1.29 6.07
N GLY A 601 30.85 -0.95 7.37
CA GLY A 601 31.62 -1.67 8.40
C GLY A 601 30.96 -2.95 8.95
N MET A 602 29.63 -3.01 8.96
CA MET A 602 28.86 -4.15 9.49
C MET A 602 28.54 -5.16 8.38
N GLU A 603 28.22 -4.72 7.15
CA GLU A 603 27.92 -5.64 6.05
C GLU A 603 29.18 -6.32 5.49
N GLU A 604 30.31 -5.61 5.38
CA GLU A 604 31.58 -6.20 4.92
C GLU A 604 32.12 -7.27 5.88
N LEU A 605 31.82 -7.18 7.19
CA LEU A 605 32.33 -8.10 8.20
C LEU A 605 31.34 -9.21 8.55
N VAL A 606 30.05 -8.90 8.65
CA VAL A 606 29.02 -9.83 9.14
C VAL A 606 28.41 -10.65 8.02
N GLN A 607 28.17 -10.09 6.82
CA GLN A 607 27.57 -10.88 5.73
C GLN A 607 28.46 -12.04 5.26
N PRO A 608 29.79 -11.89 5.07
CA PRO A 608 30.65 -13.01 4.68
C PRO A 608 30.77 -14.05 5.79
N VAL A 609 30.78 -13.63 7.06
CA VAL A 609 30.86 -14.54 8.21
C VAL A 609 29.55 -15.31 8.40
N ALA A 610 28.40 -14.67 8.29
CA ALA A 610 27.09 -15.33 8.39
C ALA A 610 26.86 -16.33 7.24
N SER A 611 27.31 -16.01 6.02
CA SER A 611 27.24 -16.93 4.88
C SER A 611 28.26 -18.07 4.97
N ALA A 612 29.48 -17.82 5.48
CA ALA A 612 30.51 -18.85 5.70
C ALA A 612 30.18 -19.82 6.85
N VAL A 613 29.67 -19.32 7.98
CA VAL A 613 29.31 -20.13 9.15
C VAL A 613 28.18 -21.10 8.80
N LYS A 614 27.22 -20.66 7.99
CA LYS A 614 26.06 -21.46 7.59
C LYS A 614 26.41 -22.61 6.64
N GLY A 615 27.41 -22.43 5.79
CA GLY A 615 27.94 -23.49 4.91
C GLY A 615 28.68 -24.60 5.67
N ILE A 616 29.12 -24.35 6.91
CA ILE A 616 29.79 -25.35 7.75
C ILE A 616 28.79 -26.21 8.54
N PHE A 617 27.60 -25.68 8.86
CA PHE A 617 26.60 -26.37 9.69
C PHE A 617 25.49 -27.11 8.89
N SER A 618 25.40 -26.91 7.59
CA SER A 618 24.44 -27.60 6.70
C SER A 618 25.12 -28.70 5.90
N GLY A 619 25.53 -29.77 6.60
CA GLY A 619 26.25 -30.91 6.04
C GLY A 619 25.49 -31.82 5.07
N ASP A 620 24.57 -31.31 4.24
CA ASP A 620 23.93 -32.07 3.16
C ASP A 620 23.41 -31.15 2.04
N ASN A 621 24.20 -30.98 0.98
CA ASN A 621 23.79 -30.91 -0.43
C ASN A 621 25.00 -30.59 -1.31
N LYS A 622 25.40 -31.54 -2.17
CA LYS A 622 26.57 -31.42 -3.05
C LYS A 622 26.28 -30.82 -4.44
N ASP A 623 25.07 -30.36 -4.74
CA ASP A 623 24.69 -29.94 -6.11
C ASP A 623 23.97 -28.58 -6.23
N ASP A 624 24.30 -27.57 -5.41
CA ASP A 624 23.85 -26.17 -5.64
C ASP A 624 24.78 -25.14 -4.97
N PRO A 625 25.82 -24.62 -5.65
CA PRO A 625 26.70 -23.62 -5.07
C PRO A 625 26.03 -22.24 -5.15
N GLY A 626 25.17 -21.95 -4.16
CA GLY A 626 24.83 -20.56 -3.82
C GLY A 626 23.36 -20.22 -3.67
N ILE A 627 22.62 -20.94 -2.82
CA ILE A 627 21.38 -20.49 -2.17
C ILE A 627 21.27 -21.21 -0.81
N GLN A 628 21.42 -20.51 0.34
CA GLN A 628 21.03 -21.06 1.65
C GLN A 628 20.28 -20.04 2.53
N ALA A 629 18.98 -20.32 2.68
CA ALA A 629 17.93 -19.58 3.38
C ALA A 629 18.12 -19.42 4.90
N GLY A 630 17.70 -18.26 5.42
CA GLY A 630 17.87 -17.72 6.78
C GLY A 630 17.51 -18.61 7.97
N ARG A 631 18.34 -18.51 9.02
CA ARG A 631 17.93 -18.66 10.43
C ARG A 631 18.88 -17.86 11.33
N VAL A 632 18.84 -16.54 11.15
CA VAL A 632 19.15 -15.54 12.18
C VAL A 632 18.08 -14.46 11.97
N LYS A 633 17.14 -14.31 12.91
CA LYS A 633 16.21 -13.16 12.91
C LYS A 633 16.96 -12.00 13.55
N PHE A 634 17.66 -11.23 12.73
CA PHE A 634 18.15 -9.91 13.07
C PHE A 634 17.85 -9.03 11.87
N ASP A 635 16.91 -8.11 12.04
CA ASP A 635 16.57 -7.09 11.06
C ASP A 635 17.67 -6.02 11.16
N PHE A 636 18.56 -5.99 10.17
CA PHE A 636 19.71 -5.10 10.16
C PHE A 636 19.36 -3.69 9.65
N GLU A 637 18.20 -3.51 8.99
CA GLU A 637 17.78 -2.24 8.40
C GLU A 637 16.78 -1.46 9.28
N ALA A 638 16.13 -2.11 10.25
CA ALA A 638 15.33 -1.44 11.29
C ALA A 638 16.15 -0.59 12.31
N TRP A 639 17.36 -0.13 11.94
CA TRP A 639 18.26 0.66 12.79
C TRP A 639 18.65 2.02 12.19
#